data_AF-A0A3A8NNN3-F1
#
_entry.id   AF-A0A3A8NNN3-F1
#
_cell.length_a   1.000
_cell.length_b   1.000
_cell.length_c   1.000
_cell.angle_alpha   90.00
_cell.angle_beta   90.00
_cell.angle_gamma   90.00
#
_symmetry.space_group_name_H-M   'P 1'
#
loop_
_entity.id
_entity.type
_entity.pdbx_description
1 polymer ?
#
loop_
_entity_poly.entity_id
_entity_poly.type
_entity_poly.pdbx_seq_one_letter_code
_entity_poly.pdbx_strand_id
1 'polypeptide(L)'
;MASVTPRYAHPFLPVTRADLQARGWEQCDIIIVSGDAYVDHPAFGPVLIARFLEGRGFKVGIIPQPDWHSAEPFKALGKPRLFFGVAAGNLDSMLNRLTAQKKNRSEDQYSPGGRTNCRPDRASIVYAQRCREAFPDVPVVLGGIEASLRRIAHFDYWSEKVRRSILFDAKADLLVFGMGERPIWEIADRLHRGERIEDLKDIRGTAHLINDAAMKVIEADPAKRAADREKVVVLPSYEEVVADTRAFAVMSRDFQMETNPGNARPIVQRHGNRAIYMNPPARPLEDGAGLRPGETTTVAMDELYDLKLNRVPHPMYTERIPAYETVKHSVVLMRGCFGGCTFCSITEHEGRVIQSRSAQSVLREVREVRRMGDFRGTITDLGGPTANMYKLKCKSEDIESKCRKLSCVHPGVCENLQTDHGPLIDLMRQVRKEEGIKHVFIASGVRYDLAERSPEYVKELAAHHVGGQLSVAPEHVSPRVLEKMKKPGIESFERFQHMFACASEDAGKEQYDIAYFISGHPGSTLEDMVMLAQWLKEKGKRPRQVQDFIPTPMSVATAMYHTGLDPLKMEPVYTAKGLREKRLQKALLLYWNPEHWPLAREALRLAGREDLIGRGPNALVPPESAAEAARLRRTGDNAEADTGLSTNAWPRPVQPRPSGRSPGRTPRPGPRGRQ
;
A
#
# COMPACT_ATOMS: atom_id res chain seq x y z
N MET A 1 -1.97 36.43 -30.27
CA MET A 1 -1.94 34.95 -30.37
C MET A 1 -2.87 34.40 -29.31
N ALA A 2 -4.09 34.01 -29.68
CA ALA A 2 -5.02 33.38 -28.75
C ALA A 2 -4.39 32.05 -28.28
N SER A 3 -4.10 31.94 -26.99
CA SER A 3 -3.58 30.70 -26.43
C SER A 3 -4.67 29.64 -26.60
N VAL A 4 -4.35 28.58 -27.34
CA VAL A 4 -5.20 27.39 -27.41
C VAL A 4 -5.10 26.74 -26.04
N THR A 5 -5.93 27.20 -25.10
CA THR A 5 -6.08 26.53 -23.80
C THR A 5 -6.67 25.15 -24.11
N PRO A 6 -6.02 24.05 -23.72
CA PRO A 6 -6.57 22.73 -23.97
C PRO A 6 -7.98 22.67 -23.39
N ARG A 7 -9.00 22.40 -24.23
CA ARG A 7 -10.36 22.19 -23.74
C ARG A 7 -10.43 20.79 -23.15
N TYR A 8 -10.36 20.71 -21.82
CA TYR A 8 -10.63 19.49 -21.07
C TYR A 8 -12.13 19.20 -21.05
N ALA A 9 -12.50 17.92 -20.96
CA ALA A 9 -13.91 17.50 -20.94
C ALA A 9 -14.64 18.02 -19.69
N HIS A 10 -13.92 18.15 -18.57
CA HIS A 10 -14.44 18.59 -17.29
C HIS A 10 -13.49 19.61 -16.63
N PRO A 11 -14.00 20.59 -15.87
CA PRO A 11 -13.13 21.48 -15.11
C PRO A 11 -12.40 20.71 -14.00
N PHE A 12 -11.11 20.99 -13.83
CA PHE A 12 -10.31 20.46 -12.71
C PHE A 12 -10.78 21.04 -11.37
N LEU A 13 -10.64 20.28 -10.28
CA LEU A 13 -10.89 20.80 -8.94
C LEU A 13 -9.99 22.01 -8.65
N PRO A 14 -10.49 23.04 -7.95
CA PRO A 14 -9.70 24.21 -7.56
C PRO A 14 -8.42 23.84 -6.81
N VAL A 15 -7.30 24.42 -7.24
CA VAL A 15 -6.00 24.37 -6.54
C VAL A 15 -5.51 25.77 -6.12
N THR A 16 -6.15 26.82 -6.62
CA THR A 16 -5.86 28.23 -6.30
C THR A 16 -7.13 29.03 -6.01
N ARG A 17 -6.99 30.22 -5.39
CA ARG A 17 -8.10 31.17 -5.24
C ARG A 17 -8.66 31.67 -6.58
N ALA A 18 -7.83 31.75 -7.62
CA ALA A 18 -8.29 32.15 -8.95
C ALA A 18 -9.28 31.11 -9.52
N ASP A 19 -9.04 29.82 -9.27
CA ASP A 19 -9.97 28.75 -9.67
C ASP A 19 -11.33 28.88 -8.94
N LEU A 20 -11.32 29.28 -7.67
CA LEU A 20 -12.54 29.55 -6.90
C LEU A 20 -13.31 30.73 -7.49
N GLN A 21 -12.63 31.83 -7.77
CA GLN A 21 -13.22 33.02 -8.40
C GLN A 21 -13.82 32.70 -9.77
N ALA A 22 -13.13 31.90 -10.60
CA ALA A 22 -13.63 31.47 -11.89
C ALA A 22 -14.91 30.62 -11.81
N ARG A 23 -15.15 29.97 -10.66
CA ARG A 23 -16.38 29.21 -10.37
C ARG A 23 -17.43 30.02 -9.60
N GLY A 24 -17.15 31.29 -9.28
CA GLY A 24 -18.01 32.12 -8.42
C GLY A 24 -18.08 31.61 -6.97
N TRP A 25 -17.05 30.91 -6.50
CA TRP A 25 -16.98 30.36 -5.16
C TRP A 25 -16.20 31.30 -4.24
N GLU A 26 -16.81 31.70 -3.13
CA GLU A 26 -16.12 32.48 -2.08
C GLU A 26 -15.22 31.59 -1.22
N GLN A 27 -15.63 30.34 -0.99
CA GLN A 27 -14.91 29.36 -0.18
C GLN A 27 -15.24 27.93 -0.61
N CYS A 28 -14.33 27.01 -0.33
CA CYS A 28 -14.60 25.56 -0.39
C CYS A 28 -15.45 25.13 0.82
N ASP A 29 -16.28 24.11 0.61
CA ASP A 29 -16.84 23.34 1.72
C ASP A 29 -15.77 22.45 2.34
N ILE A 30 -14.99 21.77 1.48
CA ILE A 30 -14.01 20.76 1.88
C ILE A 30 -12.72 21.01 1.09
N ILE A 31 -11.58 20.91 1.77
CA ILE A 31 -10.26 20.91 1.11
C ILE A 31 -9.58 19.58 1.37
N ILE A 32 -9.18 18.89 0.30
CA ILE A 32 -8.40 17.65 0.37
C ILE A 32 -6.92 17.97 0.24
N VAL A 33 -6.12 17.61 1.23
CA VAL A 33 -4.66 17.70 1.20
C VAL A 33 -4.09 16.32 0.87
N SER A 34 -3.30 16.24 -0.19
CA SER A 34 -2.73 14.99 -0.70
C SER A 34 -1.21 15.04 -0.75
N GLY A 35 -0.56 13.94 -0.38
CA GLY A 35 0.87 13.77 -0.60
C GLY A 35 1.26 13.44 -2.04
N ASP A 36 0.30 13.21 -2.94
CA ASP A 36 0.54 12.97 -4.36
C ASP A 36 0.32 14.23 -5.20
N ALA A 37 0.95 14.26 -6.38
CA ALA A 37 0.58 15.19 -7.44
C ALA A 37 -0.91 15.04 -7.82
N TYR A 38 -1.54 16.14 -8.23
CA TYR A 38 -2.93 16.10 -8.69
C TYR A 38 -3.03 15.48 -10.08
N VAL A 39 -3.38 14.19 -10.11
CA VAL A 39 -3.79 13.48 -11.32
C VAL A 39 -5.29 13.21 -11.23
N ASP A 40 -6.06 13.77 -12.16
CA ASP A 40 -7.52 13.69 -12.18
C ASP A 40 -8.01 12.34 -12.71
N HIS A 41 -7.66 11.27 -12.00
CA HIS A 41 -7.79 9.87 -12.45
C HIS A 41 -8.32 8.96 -11.33
N PRO A 42 -9.18 7.95 -11.63
CA PRO A 42 -9.79 7.12 -10.59
C PRO A 42 -8.81 6.23 -9.81
N ALA A 43 -7.59 6.04 -10.33
CA ALA A 43 -6.51 5.35 -9.62
C ALA A 43 -5.84 6.19 -8.51
N PHE A 44 -6.23 7.46 -8.33
CA PHE A 44 -5.69 8.34 -7.29
C PHE A 44 -6.72 8.53 -6.18
N GLY A 45 -6.59 7.78 -5.09
CA GLY A 45 -7.58 7.69 -4.00
C GLY A 45 -8.06 9.04 -3.45
N PRO A 46 -7.17 9.96 -3.01
CA PRO A 46 -7.58 11.27 -2.51
C PRO A 46 -8.35 12.10 -3.54
N VAL A 47 -7.98 12.00 -4.82
CA VAL A 47 -8.64 12.70 -5.92
C VAL A 47 -10.01 12.08 -6.20
N LEU A 48 -10.11 10.75 -6.18
CA LEU A 48 -11.37 10.05 -6.35
C LEU A 48 -12.37 10.42 -5.25
N ILE A 49 -11.93 10.49 -3.99
CA ILE A 49 -12.74 10.99 -2.87
C ILE A 49 -13.16 12.45 -3.09
N ALA A 50 -12.25 13.31 -3.54
CA ALA A 50 -12.56 14.71 -3.82
C ALA A 50 -13.63 14.86 -4.90
N ARG A 51 -13.52 14.12 -6.01
CA ARG A 51 -14.51 14.09 -7.09
C ARG A 51 -15.84 13.46 -6.66
N PHE A 52 -15.79 12.44 -5.80
CA PHE A 52 -16.97 11.82 -5.23
C PHE A 52 -17.79 12.79 -4.37
N LEU A 53 -17.11 13.60 -3.54
CA LEU A 53 -17.74 14.67 -2.77
C LEU A 53 -18.23 15.82 -3.67
N GLU A 54 -17.46 16.23 -4.68
CA GLU A 54 -17.90 17.24 -5.66
C GLU A 54 -19.15 16.79 -6.42
N GLY A 55 -19.19 15.51 -6.85
CA GLY A 55 -20.34 14.90 -7.51
C GLY A 55 -21.61 14.85 -6.65
N ARG A 56 -21.47 14.99 -5.32
CA ARG A 56 -22.57 15.10 -4.35
C ARG A 56 -22.95 16.55 -4.01
N GLY A 57 -22.41 17.51 -4.75
CA GLY A 57 -22.79 18.92 -4.65
C GLY A 57 -21.93 19.75 -3.70
N PHE A 58 -20.88 19.18 -3.09
CA PHE A 58 -19.96 19.95 -2.25
C PHE A 58 -18.96 20.75 -3.10
N LYS A 59 -18.61 21.95 -2.62
CA LYS A 59 -17.50 22.74 -3.18
C LYS A 59 -16.18 22.19 -2.66
N VAL A 60 -15.50 21.38 -3.46
CA VAL A 60 -14.27 20.70 -3.06
C VAL A 60 -13.06 21.30 -3.77
N GLY A 61 -11.99 21.57 -3.03
CA GLY A 61 -10.69 21.93 -3.59
C GLY A 61 -9.60 20.94 -3.16
N ILE A 62 -8.46 20.96 -3.85
CA ILE A 62 -7.33 20.07 -3.57
C ILE A 62 -6.02 20.85 -3.38
N ILE A 63 -5.23 20.47 -2.39
CA ILE A 63 -3.87 20.96 -2.17
C ILE A 63 -2.92 19.77 -2.35
N PRO A 64 -2.33 19.60 -3.55
CA PRO A 64 -1.41 18.50 -3.85
C PRO A 64 0.04 18.86 -3.48
N GLN A 65 0.71 17.99 -2.73
CA GLN A 65 2.11 18.14 -2.33
C GLN A 65 2.49 19.53 -1.79
N PRO A 66 1.76 20.07 -0.79
CA PRO A 66 2.14 21.34 -0.19
C PRO A 66 3.51 21.25 0.48
N ASP A 67 4.31 22.32 0.37
CA ASP A 67 5.51 22.46 1.19
C ASP A 67 5.11 22.52 2.67
N TRP A 68 5.59 21.54 3.44
CA TRP A 68 5.25 21.36 4.85
C TRP A 68 6.19 22.09 5.81
N HIS A 69 7.18 22.83 5.31
CA HIS A 69 8.06 23.63 6.15
C HIS A 69 7.36 24.86 6.74
N SER A 70 6.17 25.23 6.25
CA SER A 70 5.31 26.27 6.82
C SER A 70 3.82 25.95 6.64
N ALA A 71 2.94 26.69 7.32
CA ALA A 71 1.49 26.59 7.13
C ALA A 71 0.96 27.39 5.92
N GLU A 72 1.77 28.26 5.30
CA GLU A 72 1.32 29.13 4.21
C GLU A 72 0.76 28.37 2.99
N PRO A 73 1.40 27.29 2.49
CA PRO A 73 0.84 26.51 1.39
C PRO A 73 -0.54 25.90 1.68
N PHE A 74 -0.86 25.68 2.95
CA PHE A 74 -2.15 25.13 3.39
C PHE A 74 -3.26 26.19 3.42
N LYS A 75 -2.92 27.47 3.23
CA LYS A 75 -3.86 28.59 3.12
C LYS A 75 -4.22 28.93 1.66
N ALA A 76 -3.67 28.21 0.68
CA ALA A 76 -3.80 28.50 -0.74
C ALA A 76 -5.26 28.65 -1.22
N LEU A 77 -6.18 27.87 -0.65
CA LEU A 77 -7.61 27.90 -0.98
C LEU A 77 -8.48 28.63 0.06
N GLY A 78 -7.87 29.19 1.11
CA GLY A 78 -8.59 29.79 2.24
C GLY A 78 -9.15 28.78 3.23
N LYS A 79 -10.03 29.26 4.13
CA LYS A 79 -10.66 28.45 5.18
C LYS A 79 -11.80 27.62 4.57
N PRO A 80 -11.81 26.28 4.70
CA PRO A 80 -12.96 25.49 4.27
C PRO A 80 -14.10 25.63 5.28
N ARG A 81 -15.34 25.51 4.80
CA ARG A 81 -16.55 25.63 5.64
C ARG A 81 -16.74 24.43 6.58
N LEU A 82 -16.44 23.21 6.09
CA LEU A 82 -16.72 21.97 6.80
C LEU A 82 -15.46 21.38 7.44
N PHE A 83 -14.45 20.99 6.66
CA PHE A 83 -13.23 20.36 7.17
C PHE A 83 -12.08 20.31 6.16
N PHE A 84 -10.88 20.03 6.67
CA PHE A 84 -9.74 19.53 5.89
C PHE A 84 -9.72 18.00 5.90
N GLY A 85 -9.72 17.39 4.70
CA GLY A 85 -9.45 15.96 4.54
C GLY A 85 -7.97 15.74 4.23
N VAL A 86 -7.27 14.91 5.00
CA VAL A 86 -5.80 14.75 4.87
C VAL A 86 -5.44 13.30 4.58
N ALA A 87 -4.67 13.09 3.49
CA ALA A 87 -4.13 11.78 3.13
C ALA A 87 -2.67 11.88 2.68
N ALA A 88 -1.86 10.88 3.05
CA ALA A 88 -0.47 10.78 2.59
C ALA A 88 -0.30 10.56 1.09
N GLY A 89 -1.39 10.26 0.37
CA GLY A 89 -1.41 9.84 -1.04
C GLY A 89 -1.92 8.41 -1.21
N ASN A 90 -1.60 7.79 -2.36
CA ASN A 90 -1.91 6.41 -2.70
C ASN A 90 -0.99 5.37 -2.02
N LEU A 91 0.04 5.82 -1.31
CA LEU A 91 0.98 4.95 -0.60
C LEU A 91 1.32 5.54 0.77
N ASP A 92 1.68 4.68 1.72
CA ASP A 92 2.31 5.13 2.98
C ASP A 92 3.60 5.91 2.67
N SER A 93 3.77 7.07 3.30
CA SER A 93 4.85 7.99 2.96
C SER A 93 6.25 7.43 3.25
N MET A 94 6.36 6.55 4.26
CA MET A 94 7.61 5.87 4.58
C MET A 94 7.93 4.79 3.55
N LEU A 95 6.92 4.02 3.12
CA LEU A 95 7.08 2.99 2.09
C LEU A 95 7.40 3.59 0.71
N ASN A 96 6.82 4.76 0.43
CA ASN A 96 7.11 5.55 -0.76
C ASN A 96 8.55 6.05 -0.80
N ARG A 97 9.13 6.44 0.35
CA ARG A 97 10.49 6.96 0.42
C ARG A 97 11.54 5.88 0.59
N LEU A 98 11.28 4.85 1.39
CA LEU A 98 12.31 3.93 1.89
C LEU A 98 12.09 2.49 1.42
N THR A 99 13.19 1.83 1.10
CA THR A 99 13.24 0.39 0.80
C THR A 99 13.25 -0.47 2.08
N ALA A 100 13.12 -1.79 1.93
CA ALA A 100 13.27 -2.76 3.01
C ALA A 100 14.60 -2.64 3.78
N GLN A 101 15.65 -2.14 3.11
CA GLN A 101 16.98 -1.95 3.68
C GLN A 101 17.17 -0.53 4.23
N LYS A 102 16.08 0.22 4.42
CA LYS A 102 16.06 1.62 4.89
C LYS A 102 16.85 2.59 4.00
N LYS A 103 17.06 2.26 2.73
CA LYS A 103 17.63 3.18 1.73
C LYS A 103 16.54 4.01 1.07
N ASN A 104 16.84 5.28 0.76
CA ASN A 104 15.95 6.11 -0.05
C ASN A 104 15.77 5.49 -1.44
N ARG A 105 14.55 5.48 -1.94
CA ARG A 105 14.23 5.18 -3.34
C ARG A 105 14.74 6.32 -4.21
N SER A 106 15.14 6.00 -5.44
CA SER A 106 15.64 6.97 -6.42
C SER A 106 14.53 7.82 -7.03
N GLU A 107 13.28 7.34 -6.97
CA GLU A 107 12.12 7.96 -7.61
C GLU A 107 10.88 7.85 -6.72
N ASP A 108 10.13 8.94 -6.60
CA ASP A 108 8.75 8.94 -6.05
C ASP A 108 7.77 8.81 -7.22
N GLN A 109 7.04 7.69 -7.29
CA GLN A 109 6.17 7.40 -8.43
C GLN A 109 5.02 8.40 -8.58
N TYR A 110 4.66 9.13 -7.53
CA TYR A 110 3.49 10.00 -7.50
C TYR A 110 3.84 11.49 -7.48
N SER A 111 5.12 11.84 -7.70
CA SER A 111 5.61 13.21 -7.76
C SER A 111 5.95 13.65 -9.18
N PRO A 112 5.85 14.95 -9.51
CA PRO A 112 6.23 15.46 -10.83
C PRO A 112 7.72 15.23 -11.09
N GLY A 113 8.04 14.63 -12.23
CA GLY A 113 9.40 14.27 -12.64
C GLY A 113 10.01 13.13 -11.83
N GLY A 114 9.21 12.39 -11.05
CA GLY A 114 9.73 11.35 -10.15
C GLY A 114 10.52 11.90 -8.96
N ARG A 115 10.42 13.22 -8.70
CA ARG A 115 11.22 13.91 -7.68
C ARG A 115 10.95 13.33 -6.29
N THR A 116 12.04 12.99 -5.62
CA THR A 116 11.98 12.53 -4.23
C THR A 116 11.86 13.73 -3.29
N ASN A 117 11.45 13.46 -2.03
CA ASN A 117 11.31 14.49 -0.99
C ASN A 117 10.28 15.59 -1.33
N CYS A 118 9.18 15.23 -2.02
CA CYS A 118 8.02 16.10 -2.27
C CYS A 118 6.90 15.95 -1.23
N ARG A 119 7.09 15.08 -0.23
CA ARG A 119 6.20 14.90 0.92
C ARG A 119 7.03 14.56 2.18
N PRO A 120 6.57 14.89 3.39
CA PRO A 120 7.27 14.52 4.62
C PRO A 120 7.12 13.04 4.96
N ASP A 121 8.02 12.56 5.81
CA ASP A 121 7.85 11.29 6.51
C ASP A 121 6.63 11.34 7.42
N ARG A 122 5.78 10.30 7.37
CA ARG A 122 4.48 10.23 8.06
C ARG A 122 3.60 11.43 7.71
N ALA A 123 3.44 11.63 6.41
CA ALA A 123 2.84 12.82 5.82
C ALA A 123 1.49 13.21 6.43
N SER A 124 0.64 12.23 6.77
CA SER A 124 -0.68 12.50 7.36
C SER A 124 -0.59 13.25 8.69
N ILE A 125 0.43 12.96 9.51
CA ILE A 125 0.66 13.67 10.79
C ILE A 125 1.05 15.12 10.52
N VAL A 126 2.06 15.32 9.67
CA VAL A 126 2.61 16.65 9.40
C VAL A 126 1.58 17.53 8.72
N TYR A 127 0.88 17.02 7.72
CA TYR A 127 -0.15 17.77 7.00
C TYR A 127 -1.34 18.13 7.89
N ALA A 128 -1.78 17.23 8.77
CA ALA A 128 -2.85 17.55 9.73
C ALA A 128 -2.44 18.68 10.68
N GLN A 129 -1.21 18.65 11.20
CA GLN A 129 -0.68 19.70 12.05
C GLN A 129 -0.59 21.04 11.31
N ARG A 130 -0.18 21.04 10.04
CA ARG A 130 -0.16 22.25 9.20
C ARG A 130 -1.54 22.80 8.86
N CYS A 131 -2.52 21.93 8.64
CA CYS A 131 -3.92 22.35 8.48
C CYS A 131 -4.42 23.06 9.75
N ARG A 132 -4.12 22.49 10.93
CA ARG A 132 -4.49 23.09 12.23
C ARG A 132 -3.76 24.41 12.47
N GLU A 133 -2.49 24.51 12.11
CA GLU A 133 -1.72 25.76 12.21
C GLU A 133 -2.28 26.84 11.26
N ALA A 134 -2.70 26.46 10.06
CA ALA A 134 -3.30 27.37 9.09
C ALA A 134 -4.68 27.89 9.55
N PHE A 135 -5.53 27.00 10.07
CA PHE A 135 -6.88 27.32 10.55
C PHE A 135 -7.26 26.47 11.79
N PRO A 136 -7.03 26.98 13.01
CA PRO A 136 -7.19 26.21 14.26
C PRO A 136 -8.61 25.66 14.49
N ASP A 137 -9.64 26.42 14.11
CA ASP A 137 -11.04 26.08 14.37
C ASP A 137 -11.66 25.16 13.31
N VAL A 138 -10.90 24.74 12.30
CA VAL A 138 -11.40 23.89 11.22
C VAL A 138 -11.17 22.42 11.60
N PRO A 139 -12.21 21.57 11.52
CA PRO A 139 -12.03 20.14 11.71
C PRO A 139 -11.03 19.52 10.73
N VAL A 140 -10.25 18.56 11.20
CA VAL A 140 -9.29 17.78 10.41
C VAL A 140 -9.70 16.32 10.44
N VAL A 141 -9.95 15.75 9.26
CA VAL A 141 -10.33 14.34 9.07
C VAL A 141 -9.20 13.61 8.33
N LEU A 142 -8.60 12.61 8.97
CA LEU A 142 -7.57 11.77 8.35
C LEU A 142 -8.19 10.69 7.48
N GLY A 143 -7.51 10.31 6.41
CA GLY A 143 -7.88 9.17 5.57
C GLY A 143 -6.72 8.56 4.80
N GLY A 144 -7.03 7.55 3.99
CA GLY A 144 -6.05 6.85 3.15
C GLY A 144 -5.31 5.72 3.86
N ILE A 145 -4.37 5.11 3.13
CA ILE A 145 -3.65 3.89 3.56
C ILE A 145 -2.82 4.14 4.82
N GLU A 146 -2.07 5.25 4.88
CA GLU A 146 -1.21 5.55 6.03
C GLU A 146 -2.02 5.74 7.32
N ALA A 147 -3.13 6.49 7.27
CA ALA A 147 -4.01 6.67 8.43
C ALA A 147 -4.67 5.34 8.84
N SER A 148 -5.19 4.60 7.85
CA SER A 148 -5.83 3.30 8.08
C SER A 148 -4.89 2.33 8.80
N LEU A 149 -3.68 2.13 8.28
CA LEU A 149 -2.73 1.12 8.79
C LEU A 149 -1.99 1.56 10.07
N ARG A 150 -2.27 2.76 10.60
CA ARG A 150 -1.64 3.29 11.82
C ARG A 150 -2.67 3.72 12.88
N ARG A 151 -3.91 3.22 12.78
CA ARG A 151 -5.06 3.63 13.62
C ARG A 151 -5.03 3.09 15.05
N ILE A 152 -4.23 2.07 15.34
CA ILE A 152 -3.93 1.58 16.70
C ILE A 152 -2.42 1.67 16.97
N ALA A 153 -2.00 1.31 18.18
CA ALA A 153 -0.58 1.10 18.47
C ALA A 153 0.02 0.11 17.46
N HIS A 154 1.17 0.45 16.88
CA HIS A 154 1.77 -0.30 15.79
C HIS A 154 3.28 -0.26 15.84
N PHE A 155 3.93 -1.33 15.37
CA PHE A 155 5.36 -1.35 15.18
C PHE A 155 5.73 -0.58 13.91
N ASP A 156 6.56 0.44 14.05
CA ASP A 156 7.09 1.23 12.95
C ASP A 156 8.49 0.75 12.59
N TYR A 157 8.61 0.01 11.49
CA TYR A 157 9.86 -0.63 11.07
C TYR A 157 11.03 0.34 10.90
N TRP A 158 10.76 1.55 10.42
CA TRP A 158 11.80 2.53 10.11
C TRP A 158 12.41 3.15 11.37
N SER A 159 11.60 3.42 12.41
CA SER A 159 12.10 3.89 13.71
C SER A 159 12.39 2.78 14.72
N GLU A 160 12.02 1.53 14.41
CA GLU A 160 12.14 0.35 15.28
C GLU A 160 11.49 0.54 16.65
N LYS A 161 10.33 1.20 16.65
CA LYS A 161 9.58 1.53 17.87
C LYS A 161 8.11 1.16 17.71
N VAL A 162 7.48 0.83 18.83
CA VAL A 162 6.02 0.82 18.92
C VAL A 162 5.54 2.25 19.07
N ARG A 163 4.79 2.73 18.07
CA ARG A 163 4.19 4.06 18.04
C ARG A 163 2.74 4.01 18.49
N ARG A 164 2.24 5.14 18.97
CA ARG A 164 0.81 5.35 19.28
C ARG A 164 -0.02 5.32 18.00
N SER A 165 -1.34 5.32 18.18
CA SER A 165 -2.26 5.56 17.07
C SER A 165 -1.96 6.93 16.44
N ILE A 166 -1.99 6.99 15.11
CA ILE A 166 -1.71 8.21 14.34
C ILE A 166 -2.66 9.36 14.72
N LEU A 167 -3.87 9.06 15.21
CA LEU A 167 -4.82 10.09 15.62
C LEU A 167 -4.30 10.94 16.81
N PHE A 168 -3.54 10.32 17.72
CA PHE A 168 -2.90 11.05 18.82
C PHE A 168 -1.77 11.97 18.33
N ASP A 169 -0.92 11.47 17.43
CA ASP A 169 0.24 12.21 16.92
C ASP A 169 -0.19 13.36 15.99
N ALA A 170 -1.22 13.14 15.17
CA ALA A 170 -1.75 14.12 14.22
C ALA A 170 -2.61 15.20 14.87
N LYS A 171 -3.20 14.93 16.05
CA LYS A 171 -4.21 15.79 16.69
C LYS A 171 -5.38 16.14 15.76
N ALA A 172 -5.78 15.19 14.92
CA ALA A 172 -6.97 15.30 14.07
C ALA A 172 -8.24 14.95 14.88
N ASP A 173 -9.39 15.34 14.35
CA ASP A 173 -10.68 15.19 15.04
C ASP A 173 -11.29 13.81 14.79
N LEU A 174 -11.21 13.34 13.54
CA LEU A 174 -11.65 12.00 13.12
C LEU A 174 -10.61 11.33 12.23
N LEU A 175 -10.62 10.00 12.23
CA LEU A 175 -9.87 9.16 11.30
C LEU A 175 -10.84 8.25 10.55
N VAL A 176 -10.85 8.34 9.23
CA VAL A 176 -11.54 7.39 8.35
C VAL A 176 -10.57 6.27 7.98
N PHE A 177 -10.97 5.02 8.22
CA PHE A 177 -10.17 3.84 7.88
C PHE A 177 -10.87 2.94 6.88
N GLY A 178 -10.04 2.33 6.03
CA GLY A 178 -10.47 1.50 4.92
C GLY A 178 -11.00 2.32 3.74
N MET A 179 -11.96 1.77 3.00
CA MET A 179 -12.62 2.50 1.90
C MET A 179 -13.46 3.65 2.44
N GLY A 180 -13.10 4.88 2.05
CA GLY A 180 -13.53 6.09 2.74
C GLY A 180 -14.82 6.73 2.21
N GLU A 181 -15.39 6.25 1.10
CA GLU A 181 -16.48 6.91 0.38
C GLU A 181 -17.73 7.12 1.24
N ARG A 182 -18.24 6.04 1.86
CA ARG A 182 -19.41 6.10 2.75
C ARG A 182 -19.16 6.99 3.98
N PRO A 183 -18.12 6.74 4.82
CA PRO A 183 -17.90 7.55 6.01
C PRO A 183 -17.62 9.02 5.71
N ILE A 184 -16.84 9.34 4.67
CA ILE A 184 -16.50 10.75 4.39
C ILE A 184 -17.71 11.54 3.88
N TRP A 185 -18.60 10.90 3.12
CA TRP A 185 -19.85 11.52 2.73
C TRP A 185 -20.76 11.74 3.93
N GLU A 186 -20.94 10.73 4.80
CA GLU A 186 -21.77 10.88 6.00
C GLU A 186 -21.25 11.99 6.92
N ILE A 187 -19.93 12.09 7.10
CA ILE A 187 -19.30 13.21 7.81
C ILE A 187 -19.66 14.55 7.14
N ALA A 188 -19.45 14.67 5.83
CA ALA A 188 -19.72 15.91 5.10
C ALA A 188 -21.18 16.34 5.16
N ASP A 189 -22.11 15.38 5.00
CA ASP A 189 -23.56 15.59 5.02
C ASP A 189 -24.04 16.03 6.40
N ARG A 190 -23.60 15.36 7.48
CA ARG A 190 -23.97 15.72 8.86
C ARG A 190 -23.42 17.08 9.28
N LEU A 191 -22.16 17.38 8.96
CA LEU A 191 -21.59 18.71 9.19
C LEU A 191 -22.31 19.80 8.37
N HIS A 192 -22.73 19.48 7.14
CA HIS A 192 -23.51 20.42 6.32
C HIS A 192 -24.90 20.70 6.92
N ARG A 193 -25.52 19.71 7.58
CA ARG A 193 -26.76 19.87 8.35
C ARG A 193 -26.58 20.59 9.69
N GLY A 194 -25.36 20.97 10.05
CA GLY A 194 -25.06 21.75 11.26
C GLY A 194 -24.72 20.92 12.49
N GLU A 195 -24.53 19.61 12.36
CA GLU A 195 -23.95 18.80 13.44
C GLU A 195 -22.49 19.18 13.65
N ARG A 196 -21.99 18.96 14.87
CA ARG A 196 -20.59 19.27 15.22
C ARG A 196 -19.73 18.04 15.08
N ILE A 197 -18.44 18.23 14.74
CA ILE A 197 -17.50 17.13 14.54
C ILE A 197 -17.36 16.25 15.79
N GLU A 198 -17.50 16.82 17.00
CA GLU A 198 -17.35 16.10 18.26
C GLU A 198 -18.54 15.17 18.56
N ASP A 199 -19.66 15.35 17.85
CA ASP A 199 -20.88 14.55 18.01
C ASP A 199 -20.93 13.37 17.02
N LEU A 200 -20.07 13.37 15.98
CA LEU A 200 -20.00 12.32 14.95
C LEU A 200 -19.25 11.07 15.44
N LYS A 201 -19.80 10.38 16.42
CA LYS A 201 -19.14 9.26 17.13
C LYS A 201 -19.58 7.87 16.69
N ASP A 202 -20.60 7.77 15.84
CA ASP A 202 -21.30 6.54 15.48
C ASP A 202 -21.12 6.12 14.01
N ILE A 203 -20.36 6.89 13.22
CA ILE A 203 -20.14 6.63 11.79
C ILE A 203 -19.24 5.41 11.61
N ARG A 204 -19.70 4.38 10.91
CA ARG A 204 -18.91 3.18 10.62
C ARG A 204 -17.68 3.50 9.77
N GLY A 205 -16.57 2.80 10.02
CA GLY A 205 -15.29 3.07 9.35
C GLY A 205 -14.58 4.33 9.87
N THR A 206 -14.98 4.86 11.02
CA THR A 206 -14.32 6.00 11.66
C THR A 206 -13.73 5.64 13.02
N ALA A 207 -12.75 6.42 13.45
CA ALA A 207 -12.17 6.38 14.78
C ALA A 207 -12.02 7.78 15.36
N HIS A 208 -12.22 7.90 16.68
CA HIS A 208 -12.17 9.15 17.43
C HIS A 208 -11.59 8.94 18.83
N LEU A 209 -11.13 10.02 19.48
CA LEU A 209 -10.59 9.94 20.83
C LEU A 209 -11.70 10.04 21.88
N ILE A 210 -11.63 9.19 22.91
CA ILE A 210 -12.50 9.26 24.10
C ILE A 210 -11.66 9.54 25.35
N ASN A 211 -12.30 10.11 26.37
CA ASN A 211 -11.67 10.42 27.65
C ASN A 211 -11.65 9.20 28.60
N ASP A 212 -10.91 9.33 29.71
CA ASP A 212 -10.77 8.27 30.72
C ASP A 212 -12.10 7.81 31.33
N ALA A 213 -13.06 8.72 31.52
CA ALA A 213 -14.38 8.38 32.07
C ALA A 213 -15.17 7.45 31.12
N ALA A 214 -15.25 7.80 29.84
CA ALA A 214 -15.89 6.97 28.83
C ALA A 214 -15.16 5.62 28.67
N MET A 215 -13.81 5.62 28.73
CA MET A 215 -13.03 4.39 28.69
C MET A 215 -13.33 3.46 29.86
N LYS A 216 -13.40 3.98 31.09
CA LYS A 216 -13.69 3.18 32.30
C LYS A 216 -15.06 2.50 32.25
N VAL A 217 -16.06 3.13 31.64
CA VAL A 217 -17.38 2.53 31.43
C VAL A 217 -17.26 1.30 30.52
N ILE A 218 -16.47 1.40 29.44
CA ILE A 218 -16.24 0.28 28.52
C ILE A 218 -15.44 -0.85 29.18
N GLU A 219 -14.41 -0.51 29.96
CA GLU A 219 -13.56 -1.50 30.65
C GLU A 219 -14.29 -2.27 31.76
N ALA A 220 -15.36 -1.69 32.33
CA ALA A 220 -16.18 -2.36 33.31
C ALA A 220 -17.01 -3.51 32.71
N ASP A 221 -17.40 -3.40 31.43
CA ASP A 221 -18.14 -4.44 30.72
C ASP A 221 -17.66 -4.65 29.26
N PRO A 222 -16.42 -5.16 29.07
CA PRO A 222 -15.86 -5.36 27.75
C PRO A 222 -16.46 -6.59 27.08
N ALA A 223 -16.35 -6.66 25.76
CA ALA A 223 -16.67 -7.86 25.01
C ALA A 223 -15.68 -8.98 25.36
N LYS A 224 -16.17 -10.11 25.86
CA LYS A 224 -15.34 -11.26 26.29
C LYS A 224 -15.40 -12.42 25.30
N ARG A 225 -16.48 -12.53 24.54
CA ARG A 225 -16.74 -13.61 23.57
C ARG A 225 -17.24 -13.03 22.26
N ALA A 226 -17.02 -13.74 21.15
CA ALA A 226 -17.49 -13.30 19.83
C ALA A 226 -19.02 -13.12 19.74
N ALA A 227 -19.78 -13.71 20.66
CA ALA A 227 -21.23 -13.57 20.78
C ALA A 227 -21.67 -12.22 21.36
N ASP A 228 -20.79 -11.48 22.05
CA ASP A 228 -21.07 -10.20 22.68
C ASP A 228 -21.10 -9.07 21.62
N ARG A 229 -22.07 -9.11 20.70
CA ARG A 229 -22.09 -8.26 19.49
C ARG A 229 -22.26 -6.77 19.76
N GLU A 230 -22.95 -6.42 20.84
CA GLU A 230 -23.21 -5.03 21.23
C GLU A 230 -22.13 -4.45 22.16
N LYS A 231 -21.14 -5.26 22.56
CA LYS A 231 -20.06 -4.84 23.46
C LYS A 231 -18.82 -4.45 22.67
N VAL A 232 -17.97 -3.64 23.32
CA VAL A 232 -16.73 -3.12 22.74
C VAL A 232 -15.56 -4.03 23.07
N VAL A 233 -14.71 -4.33 22.09
CA VAL A 233 -13.46 -5.07 22.29
C VAL A 233 -12.42 -4.12 22.87
N VAL A 234 -11.90 -4.44 24.06
CA VAL A 234 -10.79 -3.69 24.67
C VAL A 234 -9.49 -4.35 24.29
N LEU A 235 -8.64 -3.63 23.55
CA LEU A 235 -7.29 -4.07 23.24
C LEU A 235 -6.34 -3.78 24.41
N PRO A 236 -5.23 -4.53 24.54
CA PRO A 236 -4.10 -4.13 25.38
C PRO A 236 -3.70 -2.67 25.10
N SER A 237 -3.47 -1.92 26.17
CA SER A 237 -3.11 -0.50 26.13
C SER A 237 -1.79 -0.26 25.42
N TYR A 238 -1.57 0.97 24.96
CA TYR A 238 -0.29 1.39 24.38
C TYR A 238 0.88 1.07 25.30
N GLU A 239 0.74 1.37 26.58
CA GLU A 239 1.76 1.14 27.59
C GLU A 239 2.10 -0.35 27.74
N GLU A 240 1.08 -1.23 27.76
CA GLU A 240 1.27 -2.68 27.81
C GLU A 240 1.98 -3.21 26.56
N VAL A 241 1.57 -2.79 25.36
CA VAL A 241 2.17 -3.31 24.11
C VAL A 241 3.57 -2.77 23.82
N VAL A 242 3.95 -1.66 24.46
CA VAL A 242 5.34 -1.17 24.46
C VAL A 242 6.21 -2.02 25.39
N ALA A 243 5.67 -2.42 26.55
CA ALA A 243 6.40 -3.16 27.57
C ALA A 243 6.48 -4.67 27.30
N ASP A 244 5.48 -5.25 26.64
CA ASP A 244 5.37 -6.70 26.44
C ASP A 244 4.99 -7.07 24.98
N THR A 245 5.87 -7.84 24.35
CA THR A 245 5.64 -8.41 23.02
C THR A 245 4.47 -9.39 22.97
N ARG A 246 4.14 -10.07 24.06
CA ARG A 246 2.99 -10.97 24.12
C ARG A 246 1.69 -10.17 24.12
N ALA A 247 1.60 -9.07 24.89
CA ALA A 247 0.51 -8.11 24.81
C ALA A 247 0.34 -7.54 23.39
N PHE A 248 1.44 -7.20 22.71
CA PHE A 248 1.40 -6.77 21.31
C PHE A 248 0.81 -7.84 20.37
N ALA A 249 1.21 -9.11 20.55
CA ALA A 249 0.68 -10.22 19.75
C ALA A 249 -0.83 -10.43 19.99
N VAL A 250 -1.29 -10.34 21.25
CA VAL A 250 -2.72 -10.39 21.61
C VAL A 250 -3.49 -9.24 20.99
N MET A 251 -2.99 -8.01 21.10
CA MET A 251 -3.57 -6.82 20.45
C MET A 251 -3.74 -7.06 18.94
N SER A 252 -2.69 -7.55 18.27
CA SER A 252 -2.74 -7.83 16.83
C SER A 252 -3.78 -8.89 16.48
N ARG A 253 -3.90 -9.96 17.27
CA ARG A 253 -4.90 -11.01 17.06
C ARG A 253 -6.32 -10.46 17.18
N ASP A 254 -6.60 -9.78 18.29
CA ASP A 254 -7.95 -9.32 18.62
C ASP A 254 -8.41 -8.26 17.62
N PHE A 255 -7.51 -7.39 17.19
CA PHE A 255 -7.77 -6.47 16.09
C PHE A 255 -8.15 -7.19 14.78
N GLN A 256 -7.39 -8.22 14.39
CA GLN A 256 -7.61 -8.95 13.12
C GLN A 256 -8.96 -9.68 13.09
N MET A 257 -9.47 -10.09 14.25
CA MET A 257 -10.78 -10.75 14.37
C MET A 257 -11.96 -9.80 14.13
N GLU A 258 -11.75 -8.48 14.17
CA GLU A 258 -12.77 -7.44 14.01
C GLU A 258 -12.69 -6.73 12.64
N THR A 259 -12.20 -7.42 11.61
CA THR A 259 -12.06 -6.89 10.23
C THR A 259 -13.26 -7.18 9.33
N ASN A 260 -14.15 -8.10 9.70
CA ASN A 260 -15.34 -8.41 8.88
C ASN A 260 -16.49 -7.43 9.19
N PRO A 261 -16.94 -6.58 8.25
CA PRO A 261 -18.00 -5.60 8.49
C PRO A 261 -19.34 -6.22 8.93
N GLY A 262 -19.57 -7.52 8.66
CA GLY A 262 -20.76 -8.27 9.05
C GLY A 262 -20.90 -8.54 10.55
N ASN A 263 -19.79 -8.71 11.26
CA ASN A 263 -19.78 -9.11 12.67
C ASN A 263 -18.74 -8.38 13.54
N ALA A 264 -17.97 -7.47 12.94
CA ALA A 264 -17.01 -6.66 13.64
C ALA A 264 -17.71 -5.79 14.70
N ARG A 265 -17.14 -5.83 15.89
CA ARG A 265 -17.54 -5.02 17.03
C ARG A 265 -16.73 -3.73 17.06
N PRO A 266 -17.20 -2.69 17.76
CA PRO A 266 -16.36 -1.55 18.05
C PRO A 266 -15.13 -1.98 18.85
N ILE A 267 -14.02 -1.28 18.66
CA ILE A 267 -12.75 -1.58 19.32
C ILE A 267 -12.28 -0.33 20.06
N VAL A 268 -11.69 -0.50 21.24
CA VAL A 268 -11.06 0.57 21.99
C VAL A 268 -9.65 0.20 22.42
N GLN A 269 -8.73 1.16 22.42
CA GLN A 269 -7.39 1.00 22.97
C GLN A 269 -7.00 2.21 23.80
N ARG A 270 -6.59 1.97 25.05
CA ARG A 270 -6.11 2.99 25.98
C ARG A 270 -4.70 3.47 25.63
N HIS A 271 -4.46 4.77 25.70
CA HIS A 271 -3.17 5.46 25.55
C HIS A 271 -3.07 6.49 26.68
N GLY A 272 -2.60 6.08 27.85
CA GLY A 272 -2.60 6.90 29.07
C GLY A 272 -4.03 7.21 29.58
N ASN A 273 -4.39 8.50 29.65
CA ASN A 273 -5.67 8.99 30.18
C ASN A 273 -6.76 9.22 29.11
N ARG A 274 -6.52 8.73 27.89
CA ARG A 274 -7.46 8.77 26.76
C ARG A 274 -7.40 7.44 26.03
N ALA A 275 -8.35 7.21 25.15
CA ALA A 275 -8.36 6.02 24.31
C ALA A 275 -8.77 6.37 22.87
N ILE A 276 -8.32 5.56 21.92
CA ILE A 276 -8.86 5.54 20.56
C ILE A 276 -10.06 4.60 20.55
N TYR A 277 -11.23 5.12 20.17
CA TYR A 277 -12.43 4.33 19.89
C TYR A 277 -12.59 4.20 18.39
N MET A 278 -12.81 2.98 17.91
CA MET A 278 -13.02 2.65 16.50
C MET A 278 -14.41 2.05 16.34
N ASN A 279 -15.23 2.70 15.53
CA ASN A 279 -16.47 2.11 15.06
C ASN A 279 -16.17 0.87 14.20
N PRO A 280 -17.12 -0.07 14.06
CA PRO A 280 -16.96 -1.18 13.14
C PRO A 280 -16.65 -0.71 11.71
N PRO A 281 -15.95 -1.52 10.87
CA PRO A 281 -15.65 -1.15 9.49
C PRO A 281 -16.89 -0.74 8.69
N ALA A 282 -16.71 0.21 7.77
CA ALA A 282 -17.73 0.59 6.81
C ALA A 282 -18.23 -0.64 6.03
N ARG A 283 -19.51 -0.63 5.67
CA ARG A 283 -20.06 -1.70 4.83
C ARG A 283 -19.46 -1.59 3.42
N PRO A 284 -19.18 -2.72 2.73
CA PRO A 284 -18.69 -2.70 1.36
C PRO A 284 -19.69 -1.99 0.43
N LEU A 285 -19.21 -1.31 -0.60
CA LEU A 285 -20.04 -0.73 -1.66
C LEU A 285 -20.82 -1.82 -2.39
N GLU A 286 -22.02 -1.47 -2.85
CA GLU A 286 -22.86 -2.36 -3.62
C GLU A 286 -22.35 -2.51 -5.07
N ASP A 287 -22.73 -3.60 -5.71
CA ASP A 287 -22.56 -3.84 -7.15
C ASP A 287 -23.61 -3.08 -8.00
N GLY A 288 -24.20 -2.00 -7.46
CA GLY A 288 -25.17 -1.13 -8.15
C GLY A 288 -26.63 -1.31 -7.73
N ALA A 289 -26.94 -2.06 -6.67
CA ALA A 289 -28.30 -2.47 -6.32
C ALA A 289 -28.83 -1.91 -4.98
N GLY A 290 -28.93 -0.59 -4.84
CA GLY A 290 -29.80 0.11 -3.86
C GLY A 290 -29.58 -0.14 -2.35
N LEU A 291 -30.15 0.75 -1.51
CA LEU A 291 -29.97 0.75 -0.05
C LEU A 291 -30.20 -0.61 0.60
N ARG A 292 -29.23 -1.08 1.39
CA ARG A 292 -29.47 -2.15 2.37
C ARG A 292 -30.23 -1.64 3.60
N PRO A 293 -31.00 -2.51 4.30
CA PRO A 293 -31.71 -2.12 5.52
C PRO A 293 -30.77 -1.52 6.58
N GLY A 294 -31.11 -0.33 7.08
CA GLY A 294 -30.32 0.40 8.08
C GLY A 294 -29.18 1.26 7.52
N GLU A 295 -29.01 1.33 6.20
CA GLU A 295 -28.11 2.30 5.58
C GLU A 295 -28.81 3.65 5.37
N THR A 296 -28.12 4.73 5.72
CA THR A 296 -28.58 6.11 5.49
C THR A 296 -28.15 6.66 4.12
N THR A 297 -27.35 5.90 3.38
CA THR A 297 -26.57 6.35 2.22
C THR A 297 -26.37 5.23 1.19
N THR A 298 -26.72 5.43 -0.09
CA THR A 298 -26.29 4.54 -1.19
C THR A 298 -24.96 5.00 -1.75
N VAL A 299 -23.98 4.11 -1.78
CA VAL A 299 -22.77 4.32 -2.58
C VAL A 299 -22.47 3.01 -3.30
N ALA A 300 -22.48 3.06 -4.63
CA ALA A 300 -22.22 1.92 -5.49
C ALA A 300 -20.85 2.02 -6.17
N MET A 301 -20.26 0.89 -6.52
CA MET A 301 -19.02 0.86 -7.31
C MET A 301 -19.19 1.59 -8.64
N ASP A 302 -20.30 1.37 -9.35
CA ASP A 302 -20.55 2.01 -10.65
C ASP A 302 -20.63 3.53 -10.54
N GLU A 303 -21.31 4.05 -9.52
CA GLU A 303 -21.41 5.48 -9.27
C GLU A 303 -20.04 6.15 -9.13
N LEU A 304 -19.11 5.48 -8.45
CA LEU A 304 -17.78 5.99 -8.19
C LEU A 304 -16.91 6.02 -9.46
N TYR A 305 -17.01 5.00 -10.30
CA TYR A 305 -16.20 4.89 -11.52
C TYR A 305 -16.84 5.55 -12.74
N ASP A 306 -18.12 5.93 -12.65
CA ASP A 306 -18.81 6.76 -13.65
C ASP A 306 -18.64 8.27 -13.38
N LEU A 307 -17.89 8.66 -12.33
CA LEU A 307 -17.55 10.06 -12.05
C LEU A 307 -16.80 10.71 -13.23
N LYS A 308 -17.11 11.97 -13.46
CA LYS A 308 -16.54 12.81 -14.53
C LYS A 308 -15.10 13.22 -14.21
N LEU A 309 -14.15 12.40 -14.64
CA LEU A 309 -12.70 12.59 -14.47
C LEU A 309 -12.05 12.89 -15.82
N ASN A 310 -11.07 13.80 -15.86
CA ASN A 310 -10.32 14.08 -17.10
C ASN A 310 -9.31 12.97 -17.46
N ARG A 311 -8.96 12.09 -16.52
CA ARG A 311 -7.98 11.01 -16.65
C ARG A 311 -6.59 11.48 -17.09
N VAL A 312 -6.17 12.66 -16.65
CA VAL A 312 -4.86 13.25 -16.96
C VAL A 312 -4.30 14.01 -15.74
N PRO A 313 -2.99 14.25 -15.66
CA PRO A 313 -2.38 15.19 -14.72
C PRO A 313 -2.99 16.59 -14.83
N HIS A 314 -3.05 17.31 -13.71
CA HIS A 314 -3.43 18.72 -13.69
C HIS A 314 -2.46 19.55 -14.55
N PRO A 315 -2.93 20.57 -15.30
CA PRO A 315 -2.09 21.34 -16.23
C PRO A 315 -0.99 22.18 -15.56
N MET A 316 -0.98 22.24 -14.22
CA MET A 316 0.10 22.86 -13.46
C MET A 316 1.43 22.11 -13.55
N TYR A 317 1.40 20.85 -13.99
CA TYR A 317 2.59 20.02 -14.13
C TYR A 317 3.04 20.00 -15.59
N THR A 318 4.35 20.19 -15.80
CA THR A 318 4.98 20.03 -17.13
C THR A 318 5.74 18.73 -17.24
N GLU A 319 6.13 18.18 -16.09
CA GLU A 319 6.92 16.97 -15.96
C GLU A 319 6.04 15.72 -15.93
N ARG A 320 6.58 14.60 -16.40
CA ARG A 320 5.95 13.28 -16.31
C ARG A 320 5.69 12.91 -14.84
N ILE A 321 4.53 12.32 -14.55
CA ILE A 321 4.25 11.66 -13.27
C ILE A 321 4.34 10.14 -13.49
N PRO A 322 5.32 9.42 -12.92
CA PRO A 322 5.56 8.02 -13.24
C PRO A 322 4.35 7.09 -13.08
N ALA A 323 3.61 7.22 -11.98
CA ALA A 323 2.42 6.41 -11.69
C ALA A 323 1.30 6.63 -12.71
N TYR A 324 1.14 7.84 -13.24
CA TYR A 324 0.16 8.14 -14.27
C TYR A 324 0.44 7.34 -15.55
N GLU A 325 1.70 7.25 -15.98
CA GLU A 325 2.05 6.47 -17.18
C GLU A 325 1.70 4.99 -17.04
N THR A 326 1.75 4.45 -15.83
CA THR A 326 1.38 3.06 -15.56
C THR A 326 -0.13 2.82 -15.64
N VAL A 327 -0.95 3.79 -15.22
CA VAL A 327 -2.39 3.59 -15.00
C VAL A 327 -3.30 4.27 -16.02
N LYS A 328 -2.79 5.16 -16.88
CA LYS A 328 -3.62 5.99 -17.78
C LYS A 328 -4.57 5.18 -18.68
N HIS A 329 -4.14 4.01 -19.14
CA HIS A 329 -4.93 3.10 -19.99
C HIS A 329 -5.34 1.81 -19.26
N SER A 330 -5.31 1.81 -17.92
CA SER A 330 -5.84 0.71 -17.11
C SER A 330 -7.26 0.97 -16.64
N VAL A 331 -8.00 -0.12 -16.40
CA VAL A 331 -9.39 -0.10 -15.93
C VAL A 331 -9.54 -1.04 -14.74
N VAL A 332 -10.04 -0.51 -13.63
CA VAL A 332 -10.25 -1.26 -12.38
C VAL A 332 -11.62 -1.94 -12.40
N LEU A 333 -11.67 -3.25 -12.19
CA LEU A 333 -12.89 -4.06 -12.17
C LEU A 333 -13.53 -4.16 -10.80
N MET A 334 -12.70 -4.24 -9.75
CA MET A 334 -13.15 -4.56 -8.40
C MET A 334 -12.15 -4.12 -7.33
N ARG A 335 -12.62 -4.13 -6.07
CA ARG A 335 -11.83 -3.88 -4.85
C ARG A 335 -12.01 -4.99 -3.84
N GLY A 336 -11.09 -5.06 -2.88
CA GLY A 336 -11.07 -6.05 -1.82
C GLY A 336 -10.32 -7.33 -2.20
N CYS A 337 -9.93 -8.10 -1.18
CA CYS A 337 -9.25 -9.38 -1.37
C CYS A 337 -9.50 -10.32 -0.19
N PHE A 338 -10.11 -11.48 -0.44
CA PHE A 338 -10.30 -12.52 0.59
C PHE A 338 -9.07 -13.42 0.79
N GLY A 339 -7.95 -13.06 0.16
CA GLY A 339 -6.72 -13.86 0.17
C GLY A 339 -6.13 -14.06 1.56
N GLY A 340 -6.17 -13.01 2.40
CA GLY A 340 -5.73 -13.09 3.79
C GLY A 340 -4.23 -13.28 3.99
N CYS A 341 -3.40 -12.93 2.99
CA CYS A 341 -1.94 -13.03 3.08
C CYS A 341 -1.44 -12.13 4.22
N THR A 342 -0.62 -12.67 5.12
CA THR A 342 -0.29 -11.99 6.41
C THR A 342 0.58 -10.75 6.28
N PHE A 343 1.21 -10.55 5.12
CA PHE A 343 2.08 -9.42 4.78
C PHE A 343 1.41 -8.39 3.84
N CYS A 344 0.16 -8.63 3.45
CA CYS A 344 -0.59 -7.76 2.54
C CYS A 344 -1.51 -6.83 3.34
N SER A 345 -1.64 -5.57 2.92
CA SER A 345 -2.52 -4.58 3.57
C SER A 345 -3.89 -4.43 2.93
N ILE A 346 -4.18 -5.15 1.83
CA ILE A 346 -5.45 -5.01 1.10
C ILE A 346 -6.62 -5.37 2.00
N THR A 347 -6.51 -6.44 2.79
CA THR A 347 -7.61 -6.89 3.68
C THR A 347 -7.94 -5.84 4.74
N GLU A 348 -6.93 -5.20 5.31
CA GLU A 348 -7.06 -4.20 6.38
C GLU A 348 -7.51 -2.83 5.88
N HIS A 349 -7.29 -2.54 4.59
CA HIS A 349 -7.67 -1.28 3.95
C HIS A 349 -8.92 -1.42 3.07
N GLU A 350 -8.88 -2.22 2.00
CA GLU A 350 -10.02 -2.37 1.09
C GLU A 350 -11.10 -3.32 1.63
N GLY A 351 -10.72 -4.19 2.57
CA GLY A 351 -11.60 -5.23 3.11
C GLY A 351 -11.47 -6.56 2.39
N ARG A 352 -12.09 -7.58 2.99
CA ARG A 352 -12.08 -8.96 2.48
C ARG A 352 -13.18 -9.25 1.45
N VAL A 353 -14.22 -8.43 1.41
CA VAL A 353 -15.39 -8.64 0.55
C VAL A 353 -15.09 -8.03 -0.80
N ILE A 354 -15.29 -8.81 -1.86
CA ILE A 354 -15.10 -8.34 -3.22
C ILE A 354 -16.24 -7.39 -3.59
N GLN A 355 -15.86 -6.18 -3.99
CA GLN A 355 -16.78 -5.15 -4.48
C GLN A 355 -16.53 -4.99 -5.97
N SER A 356 -17.46 -5.47 -6.80
CA SER A 356 -17.30 -5.50 -8.25
C SER A 356 -18.15 -4.43 -8.93
N ARG A 357 -17.60 -3.84 -9.98
CA ARG A 357 -18.39 -3.00 -10.90
C ARG A 357 -19.29 -3.87 -11.76
N SER A 358 -20.33 -3.26 -12.34
CA SER A 358 -21.07 -3.90 -13.42
C SER A 358 -20.24 -3.93 -14.71
N ALA A 359 -20.52 -4.89 -15.58
CA ALA A 359 -19.93 -4.95 -16.91
C ALA A 359 -20.20 -3.65 -17.70
N GLN A 360 -21.38 -3.05 -17.53
CA GLN A 360 -21.75 -1.83 -18.24
C GLN A 360 -20.92 -0.62 -17.80
N SER A 361 -20.63 -0.46 -16.50
CA SER A 361 -19.72 0.60 -16.04
C SER A 361 -18.32 0.42 -16.60
N VAL A 362 -17.79 -0.82 -16.59
CA VAL A 362 -16.47 -1.12 -17.16
C VAL A 362 -16.43 -0.77 -18.65
N LEU A 363 -17.43 -1.17 -19.43
CA LEU A 363 -17.49 -0.86 -20.87
C LEU A 363 -17.62 0.64 -21.14
N ARG A 364 -18.35 1.39 -20.29
CA ARG A 364 -18.39 2.86 -20.38
C ARG A 364 -16.99 3.46 -20.21
N GLU A 365 -16.26 3.06 -19.18
CA GLU A 365 -14.89 3.57 -18.95
C GLU A 365 -13.93 3.18 -20.08
N VAL A 366 -14.02 1.96 -20.61
CA VAL A 366 -13.23 1.53 -21.78
C VAL A 366 -13.48 2.45 -22.98
N ARG A 367 -14.74 2.85 -23.22
CA ARG A 367 -15.10 3.80 -24.29
C ARG A 367 -14.57 5.21 -24.03
N GLU A 368 -14.46 5.64 -22.77
CA GLU A 368 -13.81 6.91 -22.43
C GLU A 368 -12.30 6.85 -22.63
N VAL A 369 -11.64 5.78 -22.18
CA VAL A 369 -10.20 5.55 -22.39
C VAL A 369 -9.86 5.56 -23.89
N ARG A 370 -10.73 4.96 -24.73
CA ARG A 370 -10.59 5.00 -26.20
C ARG A 370 -10.48 6.42 -26.76
N ARG A 371 -11.14 7.40 -26.14
CA ARG A 371 -11.17 8.80 -26.62
C ARG A 371 -9.95 9.61 -26.20
N MET A 372 -9.06 9.06 -25.39
CA MET A 372 -7.81 9.70 -25.03
C MET A 372 -6.89 9.83 -26.25
N GLY A 373 -6.31 11.00 -26.48
CA GLY A 373 -5.52 11.29 -27.69
C GLY A 373 -4.25 10.43 -27.84
N ASP A 374 -3.72 9.88 -26.75
CA ASP A 374 -2.57 8.98 -26.74
C ASP A 374 -2.94 7.49 -26.77
N PHE A 375 -4.23 7.15 -26.80
CA PHE A 375 -4.69 5.76 -26.87
C PHE A 375 -4.42 5.15 -28.25
N ARG A 376 -3.96 3.89 -28.28
CA ARG A 376 -3.58 3.18 -29.52
C ARG A 376 -4.26 1.82 -29.69
N GLY A 377 -5.30 1.56 -28.90
CA GLY A 377 -6.07 0.32 -28.94
C GLY A 377 -5.67 -0.72 -27.89
N THR A 378 -4.84 -0.37 -26.91
CA THR A 378 -4.38 -1.30 -25.87
C THR A 378 -4.87 -0.87 -24.50
N ILE A 379 -5.70 -1.70 -23.87
CA ILE A 379 -5.95 -1.62 -22.42
C ILE A 379 -4.77 -2.30 -21.73
N THR A 380 -4.00 -1.53 -20.95
CA THR A 380 -2.73 -1.99 -20.36
C THR A 380 -2.92 -2.90 -19.15
N ASP A 381 -4.04 -2.75 -18.46
CA ASP A 381 -4.47 -3.65 -17.40
C ASP A 381 -5.99 -3.59 -17.25
N LEU A 382 -6.62 -4.76 -17.14
CA LEU A 382 -8.02 -4.94 -16.81
C LEU A 382 -8.08 -5.78 -15.52
N GLY A 383 -8.11 -5.11 -14.38
CA GLY A 383 -7.77 -5.77 -13.12
C GLY A 383 -8.21 -5.06 -11.85
N GLY A 384 -7.43 -5.20 -10.80
CA GLY A 384 -7.74 -4.73 -9.45
C GLY A 384 -6.67 -5.26 -8.49
N PRO A 385 -6.93 -5.30 -7.17
CA PRO A 385 -5.96 -5.85 -6.22
C PRO A 385 -5.57 -7.30 -6.53
N THR A 386 -6.46 -8.04 -7.20
CA THR A 386 -6.19 -9.34 -7.82
C THR A 386 -7.05 -9.47 -9.07
N ALA A 387 -6.48 -9.76 -10.24
CA ALA A 387 -7.23 -9.71 -11.50
C ALA A 387 -8.41 -10.70 -11.57
N ASN A 388 -8.27 -11.88 -10.95
CA ASN A 388 -9.20 -13.00 -11.14
C ASN A 388 -10.22 -13.22 -10.01
N MET A 389 -10.50 -12.21 -9.18
CA MET A 389 -11.55 -12.32 -8.14
C MET A 389 -12.86 -11.60 -8.48
N TYR A 390 -12.98 -11.00 -9.66
CA TYR A 390 -14.19 -10.28 -10.09
C TYR A 390 -15.46 -11.15 -9.90
N LYS A 391 -16.43 -10.59 -9.17
CA LYS A 391 -17.71 -11.23 -8.77
C LYS A 391 -17.62 -12.50 -7.93
N LEU A 392 -16.43 -12.92 -7.48
CA LEU A 392 -16.31 -14.04 -6.55
C LEU A 392 -16.79 -13.62 -5.15
N LYS A 393 -17.69 -14.41 -4.56
CA LYS A 393 -18.27 -14.17 -3.24
C LYS A 393 -18.59 -15.46 -2.49
N CYS A 394 -18.97 -15.34 -1.22
CA CYS A 394 -19.49 -16.50 -0.50
C CYS A 394 -20.83 -16.98 -1.11
N LYS A 395 -21.12 -18.28 -1.01
CA LYS A 395 -22.39 -18.86 -1.46
C LYS A 395 -23.62 -18.33 -0.71
N SER A 396 -23.43 -17.68 0.43
CA SER A 396 -24.49 -17.08 1.26
C SER A 396 -23.97 -15.88 2.04
N GLU A 397 -24.75 -14.79 2.02
CA GLU A 397 -24.48 -13.57 2.81
C GLU A 397 -24.56 -13.82 4.32
N ASP A 398 -25.41 -14.76 4.76
CA ASP A 398 -25.51 -15.14 6.18
C ASP A 398 -24.21 -15.79 6.66
N ILE A 399 -23.62 -16.66 5.84
CA ILE A 399 -22.32 -17.29 6.14
C ILE A 399 -21.23 -16.22 6.16
N GLU A 400 -21.19 -15.36 5.14
CA GLU A 400 -20.17 -14.32 5.03
C GLU A 400 -20.22 -13.35 6.21
N SER A 401 -21.42 -12.89 6.58
CA SER A 401 -21.61 -11.93 7.67
C SER A 401 -21.24 -12.49 9.05
N LYS A 402 -21.33 -13.81 9.26
CA LYS A 402 -20.95 -14.50 10.51
C LYS A 402 -19.50 -15.02 10.51
N CYS A 403 -18.82 -15.00 9.36
CA CYS A 403 -17.49 -15.59 9.20
C CYS A 403 -16.40 -14.82 9.96
N ARG A 404 -15.57 -15.54 10.71
CA ARG A 404 -14.37 -15.02 11.40
C ARG A 404 -13.04 -15.56 10.82
N LYS A 405 -13.07 -16.40 9.78
CA LYS A 405 -11.84 -16.90 9.13
C LYS A 405 -11.10 -15.75 8.47
N LEU A 406 -9.79 -15.65 8.65
CA LEU A 406 -9.00 -14.54 8.08
C LEU A 406 -8.58 -14.76 6.60
N SER A 407 -8.75 -15.96 6.07
CA SER A 407 -8.49 -16.28 4.65
C SER A 407 -9.56 -17.24 4.15
N CYS A 408 -10.00 -17.06 2.90
CA CYS A 408 -10.91 -17.98 2.22
C CYS A 408 -10.18 -19.03 1.38
N VAL A 409 -8.85 -18.98 1.33
CA VAL A 409 -8.01 -19.73 0.37
C VAL A 409 -6.80 -20.38 1.03
N HIS A 410 -6.73 -20.36 2.37
CA HIS A 410 -5.71 -21.03 3.16
C HIS A 410 -6.36 -21.70 4.39
N PRO A 411 -5.98 -22.95 4.75
CA PRO A 411 -4.95 -23.80 4.10
C PRO A 411 -5.36 -24.38 2.74
N GLY A 412 -6.64 -24.26 2.39
CA GLY A 412 -7.15 -24.52 1.05
C GLY A 412 -8.33 -23.60 0.75
N VAL A 413 -8.87 -23.71 -0.46
CA VAL A 413 -10.07 -22.97 -0.88
C VAL A 413 -11.28 -23.42 -0.07
N CYS A 414 -11.93 -22.46 0.58
CA CYS A 414 -13.11 -22.67 1.40
C CYS A 414 -14.27 -23.22 0.56
N GLU A 415 -14.93 -24.27 1.04
CA GLU A 415 -16.12 -24.87 0.42
C GLU A 415 -17.31 -23.90 0.24
N ASN A 416 -17.31 -22.80 1.00
CA ASN A 416 -18.35 -21.77 0.95
C ASN A 416 -18.00 -20.64 -0.02
N LEU A 417 -16.81 -20.63 -0.61
CA LEU A 417 -16.38 -19.62 -1.59
C LEU A 417 -16.75 -20.08 -3.00
N GLN A 418 -17.49 -19.26 -3.73
CA GLN A 418 -17.71 -19.45 -5.16
C GLN A 418 -16.41 -19.13 -5.91
N THR A 419 -16.03 -19.97 -6.86
CA THR A 419 -14.77 -19.84 -7.64
C THR A 419 -15.02 -19.84 -9.14
N ASP A 420 -16.26 -19.56 -9.55
CA ASP A 420 -16.64 -19.48 -10.95
C ASP A 420 -16.09 -18.19 -11.60
N HIS A 421 -15.21 -18.35 -12.59
CA HIS A 421 -14.62 -17.25 -13.35
C HIS A 421 -15.45 -16.84 -14.57
N GLY A 422 -16.58 -17.50 -14.85
CA GLY A 422 -17.46 -17.21 -15.99
C GLY A 422 -17.78 -15.71 -16.17
N PRO A 423 -18.23 -14.99 -15.13
CA PRO A 423 -18.53 -13.56 -15.24
C PRO A 423 -17.32 -12.69 -15.63
N LEU A 424 -16.11 -13.07 -15.23
CA LEU A 424 -14.88 -12.38 -15.62
C LEU A 424 -14.52 -12.68 -17.08
N ILE A 425 -14.60 -13.94 -17.49
CA ILE A 425 -14.36 -14.37 -18.88
C ILE A 425 -15.31 -13.62 -19.83
N ASP A 426 -16.59 -13.55 -19.49
CA ASP A 426 -17.58 -12.83 -20.29
C ASP A 426 -17.28 -11.33 -20.40
N LEU A 427 -16.83 -10.71 -19.32
CA LEU A 427 -16.44 -9.30 -19.33
C LEU A 427 -15.20 -9.08 -20.20
N MET A 428 -14.17 -9.91 -20.05
CA MET A 428 -12.95 -9.84 -20.86
C MET A 428 -13.26 -9.97 -22.36
N ARG A 429 -14.13 -10.92 -22.73
CA ARG A 429 -14.62 -11.10 -24.11
C ARG A 429 -15.41 -9.91 -24.61
N GLN A 430 -16.24 -9.27 -23.78
CA GLN A 430 -16.97 -8.06 -24.14
C GLN A 430 -16.03 -6.88 -24.39
N VAL A 431 -15.08 -6.61 -23.48
CA VAL A 431 -14.11 -5.52 -23.63
C VAL A 431 -13.28 -5.68 -24.90
N ARG A 432 -12.86 -6.90 -25.25
CA ARG A 432 -12.15 -7.18 -26.51
C ARG A 432 -12.96 -6.89 -27.77
N LYS A 433 -14.29 -6.99 -27.70
CA LYS A 433 -15.19 -6.75 -28.84
C LYS A 433 -15.55 -5.27 -29.01
N GLU A 434 -15.19 -4.41 -28.05
CA GLU A 434 -15.44 -2.97 -28.17
C GLU A 434 -14.64 -2.37 -29.33
N GLU A 435 -15.31 -1.54 -30.12
CA GLU A 435 -14.72 -0.91 -31.30
C GLU A 435 -13.49 -0.07 -30.90
N GLY A 436 -12.38 -0.25 -31.62
CA GLY A 436 -11.13 0.47 -31.37
C GLY A 436 -10.20 -0.22 -30.36
N ILE A 437 -10.65 -1.29 -29.71
CA ILE A 437 -9.81 -2.14 -28.87
C ILE A 437 -9.13 -3.21 -29.73
N LYS A 438 -7.81 -3.31 -29.60
CA LYS A 438 -6.95 -4.29 -30.28
C LYS A 438 -6.40 -5.32 -29.30
N HIS A 439 -6.00 -4.86 -28.11
CA HIS A 439 -5.40 -5.70 -27.08
C HIS A 439 -5.97 -5.33 -25.70
N VAL A 440 -6.15 -6.34 -24.87
CA VAL A 440 -6.59 -6.19 -23.48
C VAL A 440 -5.66 -7.04 -22.64
N PHE A 441 -4.80 -6.42 -21.84
CA PHE A 441 -3.84 -7.15 -21.03
C PHE A 441 -4.28 -7.24 -19.57
N ILE A 442 -3.78 -8.27 -18.88
CA ILE A 442 -3.80 -8.38 -17.42
C ILE A 442 -2.36 -8.24 -16.95
N ALA A 443 -2.06 -7.10 -16.32
CA ALA A 443 -0.79 -6.82 -15.65
C ALA A 443 -0.91 -6.97 -14.12
N SER A 444 -2.14 -6.91 -13.60
CA SER A 444 -2.47 -7.21 -12.22
C SER A 444 -2.16 -8.66 -11.84
N GLY A 445 -1.77 -8.90 -10.58
CA GLY A 445 -1.45 -10.24 -10.09
C GLY A 445 -2.65 -11.19 -10.12
N VAL A 446 -2.40 -12.45 -10.49
CA VAL A 446 -3.41 -13.52 -10.53
C VAL A 446 -3.21 -14.49 -9.37
N ARG A 447 -4.31 -14.92 -8.75
CA ARG A 447 -4.32 -16.01 -7.76
C ARG A 447 -4.35 -17.36 -8.46
N TYR A 448 -3.17 -17.98 -8.53
CA TYR A 448 -2.95 -19.26 -9.20
C TYR A 448 -3.78 -20.40 -8.61
N ASP A 449 -4.05 -20.39 -7.31
CA ASP A 449 -4.86 -21.39 -6.61
C ASP A 449 -6.37 -21.31 -6.91
N LEU A 450 -6.82 -20.16 -7.42
CA LEU A 450 -8.16 -20.01 -7.99
C LEU A 450 -8.14 -20.31 -9.50
N ALA A 451 -7.12 -19.81 -10.20
CA ALA A 451 -6.98 -20.01 -11.64
C ALA A 451 -6.82 -21.49 -12.00
N GLU A 452 -6.10 -22.28 -11.19
CA GLU A 452 -5.94 -23.72 -11.43
C GLU A 452 -7.25 -24.53 -11.36
N ARG A 453 -8.34 -23.92 -10.90
CA ARG A 453 -9.67 -24.53 -10.84
C ARG A 453 -10.53 -24.20 -12.05
N SER A 454 -10.05 -23.33 -12.94
CA SER A 454 -10.78 -22.89 -14.14
C SER A 454 -9.90 -23.01 -15.38
N PRO A 455 -9.89 -24.19 -16.03
CA PRO A 455 -9.18 -24.38 -17.29
C PRO A 455 -9.63 -23.40 -18.39
N GLU A 456 -10.91 -23.02 -18.40
CA GLU A 456 -11.42 -22.01 -19.35
C GLU A 456 -10.79 -20.63 -19.10
N TYR A 457 -10.69 -20.19 -17.84
CA TYR A 457 -10.03 -18.92 -17.51
C TYR A 457 -8.56 -18.92 -17.93
N VAL A 458 -7.82 -20.00 -17.67
CA VAL A 458 -6.40 -20.10 -18.05
C VAL A 458 -6.22 -20.08 -19.57
N LYS A 459 -7.09 -20.76 -20.32
CA LYS A 459 -7.11 -20.70 -21.79
C LYS A 459 -7.37 -19.29 -22.32
N GLU A 460 -8.40 -18.62 -21.80
CA GLU A 460 -8.74 -17.24 -22.17
C GLU A 460 -7.58 -16.28 -21.85
N LEU A 461 -6.98 -16.42 -20.65
CA LEU A 461 -5.85 -15.62 -20.18
C LEU A 461 -4.64 -15.74 -21.12
N ALA A 462 -4.18 -16.95 -21.44
CA ALA A 462 -3.03 -17.19 -22.30
C ALA A 462 -3.30 -16.73 -23.76
N ALA A 463 -4.46 -17.09 -24.30
CA ALA A 463 -4.83 -16.80 -25.68
C ALA A 463 -4.95 -15.30 -25.96
N HIS A 464 -5.37 -14.49 -24.98
CA HIS A 464 -5.77 -13.10 -25.27
C HIS A 464 -5.22 -12.03 -24.32
N HIS A 465 -4.92 -12.37 -23.07
CA HIS A 465 -4.70 -11.36 -22.02
C HIS A 465 -3.27 -11.30 -21.48
N VAL A 466 -2.40 -12.18 -21.95
CA VAL A 466 -0.96 -12.14 -21.66
C VAL A 466 -0.20 -11.79 -22.95
N GLY A 467 0.58 -10.71 -22.90
CA GLY A 467 1.42 -10.30 -24.03
C GLY A 467 2.72 -11.09 -24.15
N GLY A 468 3.23 -11.62 -23.03
CA GLY A 468 4.44 -12.43 -22.97
C GLY A 468 4.82 -12.82 -21.55
N GLN A 469 4.56 -11.94 -20.58
CA GLN A 469 4.87 -12.18 -19.17
C GLN A 469 3.60 -12.11 -18.33
N LEU A 470 3.38 -13.12 -17.49
CA LEU A 470 2.30 -13.15 -16.51
C LEU A 470 2.86 -13.03 -15.09
N SER A 471 2.43 -12.02 -14.34
CA SER A 471 2.83 -11.80 -12.96
C SER A 471 2.07 -12.74 -12.01
N VAL A 472 2.80 -13.63 -11.33
CA VAL A 472 2.25 -14.57 -10.34
C VAL A 472 3.12 -14.60 -9.10
N ALA A 473 2.51 -14.69 -7.93
CA ALA A 473 3.21 -14.51 -6.66
C ALA A 473 3.06 -15.75 -5.75
N PRO A 474 3.86 -16.81 -5.96
CA PRO A 474 3.96 -17.93 -5.02
C PRO A 474 4.65 -17.52 -3.71
N GLU A 475 5.51 -16.50 -3.76
CA GLU A 475 6.24 -15.88 -2.63
C GLU A 475 7.29 -16.76 -1.95
N HIS A 476 7.06 -18.07 -1.82
CA HIS A 476 7.99 -19.01 -1.21
C HIS A 476 7.72 -20.47 -1.67
N VAL A 477 8.58 -21.42 -1.31
CA VAL A 477 8.38 -22.87 -1.57
C VAL A 477 8.23 -23.70 -0.29
N SER A 478 8.91 -23.31 0.80
CA SER A 478 8.81 -23.99 2.10
C SER A 478 7.37 -23.98 2.65
N PRO A 479 6.77 -25.16 2.94
CA PRO A 479 5.42 -25.25 3.51
C PRO A 479 5.25 -24.49 4.83
N ARG A 480 6.27 -24.51 5.70
CA ARG A 480 6.25 -23.80 6.99
C ARG A 480 6.18 -22.29 6.80
N VAL A 481 6.92 -21.75 5.83
CA VAL A 481 6.91 -20.31 5.52
C VAL A 481 5.59 -19.93 4.86
N LEU A 482 5.11 -20.74 3.90
CA LEU A 482 3.83 -20.53 3.22
C LEU A 482 2.64 -20.54 4.18
N GLU A 483 2.68 -21.40 5.21
CA GLU A 483 1.68 -21.39 6.29
C GLU A 483 1.65 -20.05 7.03
N LYS A 484 2.82 -19.51 7.42
CA LYS A 484 2.91 -18.19 8.07
C LYS A 484 2.51 -17.04 7.14
N MET A 485 2.71 -17.20 5.84
CA MET A 485 2.27 -16.28 4.80
C MET A 485 0.75 -16.38 4.51
N LYS A 486 0.09 -17.47 4.91
CA LYS A 486 -1.25 -17.89 4.48
C LYS A 486 -1.37 -18.03 2.96
N LYS A 487 -0.39 -18.72 2.38
CA LYS A 487 -0.33 -19.06 0.95
C LYS A 487 -0.48 -20.58 0.78
N PRO A 488 -1.04 -21.04 -0.33
CA PRO A 488 -1.10 -22.48 -0.64
C PRO A 488 0.31 -23.03 -0.91
N GLY A 489 0.46 -24.34 -0.80
CA GLY A 489 1.71 -25.05 -1.12
C GLY A 489 2.18 -24.82 -2.55
N ILE A 490 3.47 -25.02 -2.79
CA ILE A 490 4.12 -24.78 -4.08
C ILE A 490 3.52 -25.62 -5.21
N GLU A 491 2.97 -26.79 -4.90
CA GLU A 491 2.36 -27.71 -5.86
C GLU A 491 1.15 -27.07 -6.57
N SER A 492 0.43 -26.16 -5.90
CA SER A 492 -0.65 -25.39 -6.52
C SER A 492 -0.13 -24.42 -7.58
N PHE A 493 1.05 -23.83 -7.33
CA PHE A 493 1.70 -23.00 -8.33
C PHE A 493 2.22 -23.83 -9.50
N GLU A 494 2.80 -25.01 -9.26
CA GLU A 494 3.29 -25.89 -10.33
C GLU A 494 2.17 -26.40 -11.24
N ARG A 495 1.00 -26.76 -10.67
CA ARG A 495 -0.19 -27.14 -11.47
C ARG A 495 -0.68 -25.99 -12.33
N PHE A 496 -0.75 -24.78 -11.77
CA PHE A 496 -1.09 -23.59 -12.54
C PHE A 496 -0.06 -23.32 -13.65
N GLN A 497 1.24 -23.38 -13.36
CA GLN A 497 2.29 -23.18 -14.36
C GLN A 497 2.17 -24.17 -15.52
N HIS A 498 1.94 -25.45 -15.22
CA HIS A 498 1.76 -26.47 -16.25
C HIS A 498 0.53 -26.16 -17.13
N MET A 499 -0.59 -25.82 -16.52
CA MET A 499 -1.81 -25.47 -17.26
C MET A 499 -1.64 -24.22 -18.13
N PHE A 500 -0.94 -23.21 -17.61
CA PHE A 500 -0.64 -21.99 -18.35
C PHE A 500 0.32 -22.25 -19.51
N ALA A 501 1.34 -23.10 -19.32
CA ALA A 501 2.26 -23.50 -20.38
C ALA A 501 1.52 -24.22 -21.51
N CYS A 502 0.69 -25.23 -21.20
CA CYS A 502 -0.13 -25.92 -22.20
C CYS A 502 -1.07 -24.96 -22.93
N ALA A 503 -1.75 -24.05 -22.20
CA ALA A 503 -2.63 -23.06 -22.83
C ALA A 503 -1.87 -22.05 -23.72
N SER A 504 -0.61 -21.76 -23.39
CA SER A 504 0.26 -20.89 -24.19
C SER A 504 0.70 -21.59 -25.48
N GLU A 505 1.09 -22.86 -25.39
CA GLU A 505 1.42 -23.72 -26.52
C GLU A 505 0.22 -23.89 -27.46
N ASP A 506 -0.97 -24.18 -26.91
CA ASP A 506 -2.23 -24.28 -27.67
C ASP A 506 -2.57 -22.95 -28.40
N ALA A 507 -2.21 -21.82 -27.78
CA ALA A 507 -2.39 -20.49 -28.38
C ALA A 507 -1.28 -20.12 -29.39
N GLY A 508 -0.26 -20.97 -29.56
CA GLY A 508 0.90 -20.71 -30.43
C GLY A 508 1.78 -19.56 -29.95
N LYS A 509 1.86 -19.33 -28.63
CA LYS A 509 2.60 -18.21 -28.04
C LYS A 509 3.73 -18.66 -27.14
N GLU A 510 4.82 -17.92 -27.21
CA GLU A 510 5.91 -18.01 -26.25
C GLU A 510 5.63 -17.07 -25.07
N GLN A 511 5.17 -17.63 -23.95
CA GLN A 511 4.79 -16.89 -22.76
C GLN A 511 5.46 -17.47 -21.52
N TYR A 512 5.73 -16.60 -20.54
CA TYR A 512 6.46 -16.93 -19.33
C TYR A 512 5.74 -16.40 -18.09
N ASP A 513 5.68 -17.20 -17.03
CA ASP A 513 5.29 -16.69 -15.73
C ASP A 513 6.49 -16.02 -15.04
N ILE A 514 6.29 -14.79 -14.56
CA ILE A 514 7.22 -14.11 -13.68
C ILE A 514 6.76 -14.35 -12.24
N ALA A 515 7.47 -15.25 -11.57
CA ALA A 515 7.24 -15.58 -10.18
C ALA A 515 7.92 -14.57 -9.25
N TYR A 516 7.14 -13.99 -8.32
CA TYR A 516 7.64 -13.15 -7.24
C TYR A 516 7.95 -14.00 -6.00
N PHE A 517 9.12 -13.76 -5.41
CA PHE A 517 9.60 -14.42 -4.19
C PHE A 517 10.03 -13.40 -3.14
N ILE A 518 9.74 -13.71 -1.88
CA ILE A 518 10.04 -12.87 -0.73
C ILE A 518 11.15 -13.48 0.12
N SER A 519 12.21 -12.72 0.36
CA SER A 519 13.25 -13.04 1.36
C SER A 519 12.92 -12.41 2.71
N GLY A 520 13.32 -13.06 3.82
CA GLY A 520 13.25 -12.47 5.16
C GLY A 520 11.85 -12.36 5.76
N HIS A 521 10.86 -13.07 5.21
CA HIS A 521 9.54 -13.17 5.84
C HIS A 521 9.65 -13.90 7.19
N PRO A 522 8.86 -13.53 8.22
CA PRO A 522 8.77 -14.30 9.46
C PRO A 522 8.54 -15.80 9.22
N GLY A 523 9.31 -16.63 9.90
CA GLY A 523 9.32 -18.08 9.74
C GLY A 523 10.28 -18.62 8.67
N SER A 524 10.87 -17.76 7.83
CA SER A 524 11.85 -18.17 6.80
C SER A 524 13.27 -18.17 7.37
N THR A 525 13.86 -19.35 7.59
CA THR A 525 15.26 -19.53 8.02
C THR A 525 16.21 -19.62 6.82
N LEU A 526 17.53 -19.72 7.06
CA LEU A 526 18.47 -20.02 5.99
C LEU A 526 18.18 -21.36 5.29
N GLU A 527 17.76 -22.39 6.02
CA GLU A 527 17.37 -23.69 5.45
C GLU A 527 16.19 -23.55 4.47
N ASP A 528 15.18 -22.76 4.84
CA ASP A 528 14.02 -22.49 3.99
C ASP A 528 14.43 -21.74 2.70
N MET A 529 15.40 -20.81 2.82
CA MET A 529 15.92 -20.07 1.68
C MET A 529 16.84 -20.90 0.79
N VAL A 530 17.58 -21.86 1.36
CA VAL A 530 18.35 -22.84 0.59
C VAL A 530 17.41 -23.75 -0.20
N MET A 531 16.33 -24.22 0.42
CA MET A 531 15.27 -24.98 -0.27
C MET A 531 14.70 -24.19 -1.46
N LEU A 532 14.39 -22.91 -1.26
CA LEU A 532 13.93 -22.02 -2.32
C LEU A 532 14.97 -21.84 -3.43
N ALA A 533 16.24 -21.65 -3.10
CA ALA A 533 17.31 -21.53 -4.08
C ALA A 533 17.52 -22.82 -4.89
N GLN A 534 17.43 -23.99 -4.26
CA GLN A 534 17.49 -25.28 -4.95
C GLN A 534 16.32 -25.46 -5.92
N TRP A 535 15.09 -25.17 -5.47
CA TRP A 535 13.90 -25.23 -6.33
C TRP A 535 14.02 -24.28 -7.53
N LEU A 536 14.48 -23.03 -7.31
CA LEU A 536 14.73 -22.08 -8.39
C LEU A 536 15.73 -22.63 -9.40
N LYS A 537 16.83 -23.21 -8.92
CA LYS A 537 17.86 -23.80 -9.78
C LYS A 537 17.34 -24.99 -10.58
N GLU A 538 16.59 -25.89 -9.94
CA GLU A 538 15.98 -27.05 -10.58
C GLU A 538 15.01 -26.65 -11.70
N LYS A 539 14.18 -25.63 -11.46
CA LYS A 539 13.26 -25.08 -12.46
C LYS A 539 13.92 -24.14 -13.48
N GLY A 540 15.24 -23.97 -13.42
CA GLY A 540 15.98 -23.05 -14.31
C GLY A 540 15.63 -21.57 -14.12
N LYS A 541 14.99 -21.19 -13.00
CA LYS A 541 14.50 -19.82 -12.76
C LYS A 541 15.59 -18.93 -12.16
N ARG A 542 15.78 -17.77 -12.80
CA ARG A 542 16.74 -16.74 -12.37
C ARG A 542 16.00 -15.43 -12.06
N PRO A 543 15.38 -15.31 -10.87
CA PRO A 543 14.59 -14.13 -10.54
C PRO A 543 15.51 -12.90 -10.50
N ARG A 544 15.13 -11.86 -11.25
CA ARG A 544 15.82 -10.55 -11.24
C ARG A 544 15.19 -9.59 -10.24
N GLN A 545 13.89 -9.75 -9.98
CA GLN A 545 13.15 -8.98 -9.01
C GLN A 545 12.90 -9.88 -7.80
N VAL A 546 13.60 -9.62 -6.71
CA VAL A 546 13.42 -10.28 -5.42
C VAL A 546 13.06 -9.24 -4.38
N GLN A 547 12.01 -9.51 -3.60
CA GLN A 547 11.49 -8.55 -2.63
C GLN A 547 11.94 -8.96 -1.23
N ASP A 548 12.67 -8.08 -0.55
CA ASP A 548 12.89 -8.24 0.89
C ASP A 548 11.59 -7.91 1.62
N PHE A 549 11.20 -8.73 2.61
CA PHE A 549 10.05 -8.45 3.45
C PHE A 549 10.20 -7.10 4.16
N ILE A 550 9.19 -6.25 3.98
CA ILE A 550 9.05 -4.96 4.63
C ILE A 550 7.95 -5.09 5.68
N PRO A 551 8.26 -4.95 6.98
CA PRO A 551 7.23 -4.96 8.01
C PRO A 551 6.37 -3.68 7.91
N THR A 552 5.21 -3.78 7.27
CA THR A 552 4.22 -2.70 7.16
C THR A 552 3.29 -2.65 8.38
N PRO A 553 2.93 -1.46 8.88
CA PRO A 553 2.06 -1.33 10.05
C PRO A 553 0.79 -2.19 10.01
N MET A 554 0.42 -2.73 11.18
CA MET A 554 -0.79 -3.54 11.43
C MET A 554 -0.93 -4.89 10.70
N SER A 555 -0.02 -5.23 9.79
CA SER A 555 0.00 -6.56 9.17
C SER A 555 0.38 -7.66 10.18
N VAL A 556 -0.22 -8.84 10.03
CA VAL A 556 0.06 -10.00 10.89
C VAL A 556 1.55 -10.40 10.84
N ALA A 557 2.16 -10.37 9.65
CA ALA A 557 3.58 -10.65 9.49
C ALA A 557 4.46 -9.61 10.21
N THR A 558 4.03 -8.36 10.32
CA THR A 558 4.76 -7.36 11.10
C THR A 558 4.67 -7.61 12.60
N ALA A 559 3.51 -8.08 13.09
CA ALA A 559 3.39 -8.53 14.47
C ALA A 559 4.31 -9.72 14.75
N MET A 560 4.40 -10.69 13.83
CA MET A 560 5.38 -11.78 13.92
C MET A 560 6.81 -11.25 13.94
N TYR A 561 7.17 -10.35 13.02
CA TYR A 561 8.48 -9.74 12.93
C TYR A 561 8.90 -9.05 14.24
N HIS A 562 8.00 -8.27 14.83
CA HIS A 562 8.29 -7.53 16.04
C HIS A 562 8.42 -8.46 17.25
N THR A 563 7.41 -9.30 17.47
CA THR A 563 7.22 -10.07 18.70
C THR A 563 7.97 -11.40 18.72
N GLY A 564 8.32 -11.95 17.55
CA GLY A 564 8.79 -13.33 17.43
C GLY A 564 7.70 -14.35 17.73
N LEU A 565 6.42 -13.97 17.66
CA LEU A 565 5.27 -14.83 17.94
C LEU A 565 4.28 -14.79 16.77
N ASP A 566 3.67 -15.93 16.45
CA ASP A 566 2.47 -15.98 15.63
C ASP A 566 1.29 -15.44 16.46
N PRO A 567 0.70 -14.27 16.15
CA PRO A 567 -0.37 -13.71 16.98
C PRO A 567 -1.64 -14.58 17.01
N LEU A 568 -1.85 -15.45 16.01
CA LEU A 568 -3.05 -16.29 15.95
C LEU A 568 -2.91 -17.56 16.79
N LYS A 569 -1.69 -18.09 16.90
CA LYS A 569 -1.39 -19.34 17.63
C LYS A 569 -0.63 -19.14 18.94
N MET A 570 -0.04 -17.96 19.13
CA MET A 570 0.88 -17.62 20.23
C MET A 570 2.14 -18.52 20.28
N GLU A 571 2.55 -19.05 19.13
CA GLU A 571 3.72 -19.91 18.97
C GLU A 571 4.95 -19.09 18.58
N PRO A 572 6.18 -19.47 19.01
CA PRO A 572 7.41 -18.83 18.56
C PRO A 572 7.59 -18.88 17.04
N VAL A 573 8.06 -17.78 16.46
CA VAL A 573 8.36 -17.62 15.03
C VAL A 573 9.72 -16.96 14.88
N TYR A 574 10.62 -17.64 14.16
CA TYR A 574 11.91 -17.07 13.80
C TYR A 574 11.76 -15.84 12.90
N THR A 575 12.59 -14.81 13.09
CA THR A 575 12.52 -13.57 12.30
C THR A 575 13.92 -13.05 11.97
N ALA A 576 14.18 -12.77 10.70
CA ALA A 576 15.44 -12.20 10.26
C ALA A 576 15.48 -10.69 10.54
N LYS A 577 15.97 -10.28 11.73
CA LYS A 577 15.97 -8.87 12.16
C LYS A 577 17.18 -8.08 11.64
N GLY A 578 18.35 -8.72 11.58
CA GLY A 578 19.59 -8.06 11.18
C GLY A 578 19.71 -7.82 9.67
N LEU A 579 20.27 -6.67 9.28
CA LEU A 579 20.54 -6.38 7.85
C LEU A 579 21.45 -7.44 7.20
N ARG A 580 22.42 -7.98 7.94
CA ARG A 580 23.30 -9.05 7.45
C ARG A 580 22.51 -10.31 7.11
N GLU A 581 21.66 -10.76 8.02
CA GLU A 581 20.84 -11.97 7.85
C GLU A 581 19.86 -11.84 6.69
N LYS A 582 19.19 -10.68 6.54
CA LYS A 582 18.37 -10.38 5.37
C LYS A 582 19.18 -10.44 4.06
N ARG A 583 20.40 -9.91 4.05
CA ARG A 583 21.31 -9.97 2.89
C ARG A 583 21.73 -11.39 2.54
N LEU A 584 21.99 -12.24 3.54
CA LEU A 584 22.32 -13.65 3.34
C LEU A 584 21.17 -14.41 2.68
N GLN A 585 19.94 -14.25 3.20
CA GLN A 585 18.75 -14.85 2.60
C GLN A 585 18.53 -14.39 1.16
N LYS A 586 18.62 -13.08 0.92
CA LYS A 586 18.48 -12.51 -0.43
C LYS A 586 19.53 -13.03 -1.41
N ALA A 587 20.78 -13.19 -0.97
CA ALA A 587 21.85 -13.68 -1.82
C ALA A 587 21.59 -15.09 -2.37
N LEU A 588 20.89 -15.94 -1.61
CA LEU A 588 20.50 -17.29 -2.05
C LEU A 588 19.51 -17.25 -3.24
N LEU A 589 18.59 -16.28 -3.28
CA LEU A 589 17.69 -16.09 -4.43
C LEU A 589 18.42 -15.63 -5.70
N LEU A 590 19.59 -15.02 -5.52
CA LEU A 590 20.44 -14.47 -6.58
C LEU A 590 21.65 -15.37 -6.85
N TYR A 591 21.50 -16.70 -6.66
CA TYR A 591 22.56 -17.70 -6.85
C TYR A 591 23.27 -17.61 -8.22
N TRP A 592 22.57 -17.10 -9.24
CA TRP A 592 23.08 -16.95 -10.60
C TRP A 592 23.90 -15.66 -10.82
N ASN A 593 23.88 -14.71 -9.87
CA ASN A 593 24.59 -13.43 -9.98
C ASN A 593 25.94 -13.48 -9.22
N PRO A 594 27.09 -13.36 -9.92
CA PRO A 594 28.41 -13.37 -9.30
C PRO A 594 28.63 -12.38 -8.16
N GLU A 595 27.96 -11.22 -8.20
CA GLU A 595 28.09 -10.20 -7.15
C GLU A 595 27.60 -10.68 -5.78
N HIS A 596 26.70 -11.67 -5.75
CA HIS A 596 26.11 -12.21 -4.54
C HIS A 596 26.74 -13.52 -4.07
N TRP A 597 27.64 -14.13 -4.84
CA TRP A 597 28.27 -15.40 -4.50
C TRP A 597 29.02 -15.42 -3.15
N PRO A 598 29.76 -14.37 -2.73
CA PRO A 598 30.37 -14.34 -1.40
C PRO A 598 29.36 -14.56 -0.28
N LEU A 599 28.26 -13.80 -0.30
CA LEU A 599 27.21 -13.87 0.72
C LEU A 599 26.41 -15.17 0.62
N ALA A 600 26.17 -15.68 -0.60
CA ALA A 600 25.51 -16.97 -0.79
C ALA A 600 26.35 -18.13 -0.25
N ARG A 601 27.67 -18.14 -0.46
CA ARG A 601 28.57 -19.13 0.14
C ARG A 601 28.55 -19.04 1.66
N GLU A 602 28.63 -17.84 2.22
CA GLU A 602 28.50 -17.65 3.68
C GLU A 602 27.17 -18.20 4.22
N ALA A 603 26.06 -17.89 3.56
CA ALA A 603 24.74 -18.40 3.90
C ALA A 603 24.67 -19.94 3.88
N LEU A 604 25.29 -20.56 2.86
CA LEU A 604 25.37 -22.02 2.75
C LEU A 604 26.20 -22.66 3.86
N ARG A 605 27.34 -22.07 4.24
CA ARG A 605 28.15 -22.55 5.37
C ARG A 605 27.37 -22.49 6.67
N LEU A 606 26.70 -21.36 6.92
CA LEU A 606 25.86 -21.19 8.12
C LEU A 606 24.66 -22.15 8.15
N ALA A 607 24.13 -22.53 6.99
CA ALA A 607 23.08 -23.54 6.87
C ALA A 607 23.60 -24.99 6.87
N GLY A 608 24.93 -25.21 6.99
CA GLY A 608 25.52 -26.56 6.92
C GLY A 608 25.41 -27.21 5.53
N ARG A 609 25.25 -26.43 4.46
CA ARG A 609 25.02 -26.88 3.08
C ARG A 609 26.19 -26.57 2.15
N GLU A 610 27.40 -26.83 2.63
CA GLU A 610 28.63 -26.67 1.84
C GLU A 610 28.68 -27.60 0.62
N ASP A 611 27.91 -28.69 0.63
CA ASP A 611 27.68 -29.58 -0.52
C ASP A 611 27.14 -28.85 -1.74
N LEU A 612 26.47 -27.70 -1.54
CA LEU A 612 25.96 -26.85 -2.62
C LEU A 612 27.00 -25.83 -3.13
N ILE A 613 28.24 -25.86 -2.63
CA ILE A 613 29.35 -25.05 -3.12
C ILE A 613 30.23 -25.90 -4.03
N GLY A 614 30.21 -25.63 -5.34
CA GLY A 614 30.89 -26.49 -6.30
C GLY A 614 30.66 -26.09 -7.74
N ARG A 615 31.26 -26.84 -8.66
CA ARG A 615 31.07 -26.64 -10.12
C ARG A 615 30.11 -27.67 -10.75
N GLY A 616 29.61 -28.60 -9.94
CA GLY A 616 28.69 -29.63 -10.39
C GLY A 616 27.28 -29.09 -10.69
N PRO A 617 26.44 -29.88 -11.39
CA PRO A 617 25.09 -29.47 -11.77
C PRO A 617 24.21 -29.11 -10.57
N ASN A 618 24.42 -29.74 -9.41
CA ASN A 618 23.62 -29.49 -8.20
C ASN A 618 24.14 -28.33 -7.32
N ALA A 619 25.33 -27.79 -7.60
CA ALA A 619 25.92 -26.73 -6.76
C ALA A 619 25.25 -25.38 -7.00
N LEU A 620 24.73 -24.70 -5.98
CA LEU A 620 24.10 -23.39 -6.14
C LEU A 620 25.08 -22.30 -6.59
N VAL A 621 26.30 -22.30 -6.02
CA VAL A 621 27.33 -21.30 -6.30
C VAL A 621 28.70 -21.95 -6.45
N PRO A 622 29.61 -21.39 -7.28
CA PRO A 622 30.95 -21.92 -7.42
C PRO A 622 31.81 -21.65 -6.18
N PRO A 623 32.89 -22.45 -5.96
CA PRO A 623 33.92 -22.12 -5.00
C PRO A 623 34.53 -20.74 -5.29
N GLU A 624 35.09 -20.11 -4.26
CA GLU A 624 35.79 -18.83 -4.40
C GLU A 624 36.92 -18.95 -5.46
N SER A 625 36.94 -18.02 -6.41
CA SER A 625 38.00 -17.97 -7.42
C SER A 625 39.23 -17.22 -6.91
N ALA A 626 40.41 -17.48 -7.47
CA ALA A 626 41.63 -16.76 -7.11
C ALA A 626 41.53 -15.25 -7.36
N ALA A 627 40.85 -14.84 -8.45
CA ALA A 627 40.60 -13.43 -8.77
C ALA A 627 39.67 -12.76 -7.75
N GLU A 628 38.66 -13.49 -7.28
CA GLU A 628 37.73 -13.04 -6.24
C GLU A 628 38.41 -12.94 -4.88
N ALA A 629 39.20 -13.95 -4.49
CA ALA A 629 40.03 -13.92 -3.29
C ALA A 629 41.01 -12.72 -3.30
N ALA A 630 41.62 -12.44 -4.45
CA ALA A 630 42.50 -11.28 -4.62
C ALA A 630 41.75 -9.94 -4.50
N ARG A 631 40.51 -9.86 -5.02
CA ARG A 631 39.64 -8.68 -4.88
C ARG A 631 39.23 -8.47 -3.42
N LEU A 632 38.82 -9.53 -2.73
CA LEU A 632 38.42 -9.49 -1.33
C LEU A 632 39.58 -9.09 -0.41
N ARG A 633 40.80 -9.57 -0.68
CA ARG A 633 42.02 -9.15 0.03
C ARG A 633 42.30 -7.65 -0.16
N ARG A 634 42.22 -7.13 -1.40
CA ARG A 634 42.40 -5.69 -1.68
C ARG A 634 41.33 -4.79 -1.05
N THR A 635 40.11 -5.29 -0.87
CA THR A 635 39.03 -4.56 -0.18
C THR A 635 39.12 -4.70 1.34
N GLY A 636 39.67 -5.81 1.85
CA GLY A 636 39.91 -6.03 3.28
C GLY A 636 41.00 -5.12 3.84
N ASP A 637 42.07 -4.87 3.08
CA ASP A 637 43.15 -3.95 3.47
C ASP A 637 42.72 -2.46 3.42
N ASN A 638 41.62 -2.14 2.73
CA ASN A 638 41.02 -0.80 2.69
C ASN A 638 39.77 -0.66 3.61
N ALA A 639 39.39 -1.70 4.34
CA ALA A 639 38.18 -1.71 5.16
C ALA A 639 38.29 -0.91 6.46
N GLU A 640 39.48 -0.42 6.84
CA GLU A 640 39.63 0.59 7.89
C GLU A 640 39.42 2.04 7.40
N ALA A 641 39.20 2.26 6.09
CA ALA A 641 39.04 3.61 5.55
C ALA A 641 37.82 3.85 4.64
N ASP A 642 37.04 2.84 4.24
CA ASP A 642 35.94 3.06 3.28
C ASP A 642 34.65 2.28 3.59
N THR A 643 33.74 2.94 4.31
CA THR A 643 32.32 2.57 4.40
C THR A 643 31.53 3.25 3.26
N GLY A 644 31.85 2.93 2.00
CA GLY A 644 31.26 3.66 0.89
C GLY A 644 31.45 3.08 -0.51
N LEU A 645 30.82 1.94 -0.83
CA LEU A 645 30.66 1.57 -2.24
C LEU A 645 29.56 2.42 -2.91
N SER A 646 29.98 3.54 -3.53
CA SER A 646 29.26 4.40 -4.49
C SER A 646 29.03 3.65 -5.82
N THR A 647 27.88 3.64 -6.49
CA THR A 647 27.25 4.70 -7.33
C THR A 647 28.23 5.48 -8.21
N ASN A 648 28.29 5.16 -9.51
CA ASN A 648 29.08 5.92 -10.47
C ASN A 648 28.54 7.36 -10.66
N ALA A 649 29.42 8.30 -10.30
CA ALA A 649 29.79 9.59 -10.91
C ALA A 649 28.71 10.60 -11.33
N TRP A 650 28.81 11.85 -10.82
CA TRP A 650 28.92 13.15 -11.53
C TRP A 650 29.38 14.25 -10.51
N PRO A 651 29.89 15.43 -10.94
CA PRO A 651 31.09 16.08 -10.38
C PRO A 651 30.88 16.98 -9.14
N ARG A 652 32.03 17.21 -8.47
CA ARG A 652 32.23 17.84 -7.16
C ARG A 652 31.67 19.28 -7.06
N PRO A 653 31.02 19.64 -5.93
CA PRO A 653 30.83 21.04 -5.56
C PRO A 653 32.12 21.64 -4.97
N VAL A 654 32.38 22.88 -5.36
CA VAL A 654 33.48 23.73 -4.88
C VAL A 654 33.35 23.96 -3.36
N GLN A 655 34.41 23.69 -2.61
CA GLN A 655 34.46 23.96 -1.16
C GLN A 655 34.72 25.45 -0.86
N PRO A 656 34.14 26.00 0.21
CA PRO A 656 34.41 27.36 0.68
C PRO A 656 35.73 27.41 1.47
N ARG A 657 36.50 28.48 1.30
CA ARG A 657 37.79 28.74 1.97
C ARG A 657 37.61 28.94 3.49
N PRO A 658 38.53 28.45 4.34
CA PRO A 658 38.51 28.70 5.77
C PRO A 658 39.14 30.05 6.14
N SER A 659 38.50 30.76 7.06
CA SER A 659 39.02 31.97 7.71
C SER A 659 40.08 31.61 8.75
N GLY A 660 41.36 31.84 8.44
CA GLY A 660 42.47 31.75 9.39
C GLY A 660 42.66 33.06 10.16
N ARG A 661 42.58 33.00 11.49
CA ARG A 661 43.16 34.00 12.40
C ARG A 661 44.65 33.69 12.57
N SER A 662 45.50 34.70 12.37
CA SER A 662 46.93 34.66 12.71
C SER A 662 47.21 35.63 13.87
N PRO A 663 48.01 35.26 14.88
CA PRO A 663 48.58 36.22 15.81
C PRO A 663 50.07 36.47 15.53
N GLY A 664 50.46 37.75 15.65
CA GLY A 664 51.79 38.14 16.11
C GLY A 664 52.78 38.64 15.07
N ARG A 665 52.90 39.97 14.94
CA ARG A 665 54.20 40.65 14.87
C ARG A 665 54.06 42.12 15.28
N THR A 666 54.83 42.48 16.30
CA THR A 666 55.04 43.82 16.85
C THR A 666 55.87 44.72 15.91
N PRO A 667 55.59 46.03 15.85
CA PRO A 667 56.56 47.02 15.39
C PRO A 667 57.00 47.98 16.51
N ARG A 668 58.28 48.36 16.47
CA ARG A 668 58.93 49.39 17.30
C ARG A 668 58.81 50.80 16.65
N PRO A 669 59.16 51.91 17.35
CA PRO A 669 58.29 53.10 17.44
C PRO A 669 58.73 54.37 16.67
N GLY A 670 57.74 55.26 16.46
CA GLY A 670 57.83 56.74 16.41
C GLY A 670 58.30 57.40 15.10
N PRO A 671 58.06 58.72 14.85
CA PRO A 671 57.55 59.76 15.77
C PRO A 671 56.48 60.77 15.23
N ARG A 672 55.80 61.43 16.19
CA ARG A 672 55.39 62.87 16.29
C ARG A 672 54.54 63.59 15.20
N GLY A 673 53.52 64.32 15.69
CA GLY A 673 52.98 65.59 15.15
C GLY A 673 51.45 65.60 15.06
N ARG A 674 50.70 66.23 15.99
CA ARG A 674 50.09 67.59 15.93
C ARG A 674 49.36 67.83 14.58
N GLN A 675 48.07 68.16 14.49
CA GLN A 675 47.15 68.92 15.35
C GLN A 675 45.77 68.25 15.44
#